data_AF-A0PYR4-F1
#
_entry.id   AF-A0PYR4-F1
#
_cell.length_a   1.000
_cell.length_b   1.000
_cell.length_c   1.000
_cell.angle_alpha   90.00
_cell.angle_beta   90.00
_cell.angle_gamma   90.00
#
_symmetry.space_group_name_H-M   'P 1'
#
loop_
_entity.id
_entity.type
_entity.pdbx_description
1 polymer ?
#
loop_
_entity_poly.entity_id
_entity_poly.type
_entity_poly.pdbx_seq_one_letter_code
_entity_poly.pdbx_strand_id
1 'polypeptide(L)'
;MFQKQAEAYLNDVDDRFPIYLKNNCISSLKTKIEKEYFFDKNSKYIIFIDGLDELDYSLVNKIIDEVTFLEELWENCYFVLTTRPMSLISNNNIKQLPVLKEDEIVEIIECISGKEYASIIGFKLDKDIKEAIERPFFCILFALCIKDNCNNFIFDRNRMIDYLVNKSIAKLSIQREKIYEQIIRLSIIFIDKKLGKIHLSELGSDFDIDNLLKSGLIYKEDGEYLYFPLSIIPQWLSAEGLRIKYKNIDEIVKSEEQIIKWRYPLSILFGKITYDESKVIFGKVVSKYPGVASIIIRDGIKTTRQSELPTAIECGKMLQECMKIWIEGLGNLAYIIAPFRYGKIADLGVDIDGIGISVSWNRKSYNEDIKAFDGKELLFWGGNIRSHVPIAQSIWPWVDTLEYLSNNLKEMIKQKPLLLEDGILLDEYIWGLSCRLTNRGSLYDDVISISEIEEYRKYSYATNFYINHTVIDMKFYFHEIDKLINRGQTFISAPWPKHDIPYKGNGGWVWDPYSDQRILEKTVFIYENAIKEYLRIMEKWFPLVKENLSLYNLIPVKLNGDIHISRENAYHGGPTMNWNFEVLQKGESSYVNFRLDDINNRRNESMENYSKVWKKLRVIRREKSEWIRSLSGSNILDIFGEKPVTNLVFNWLESDLKYIGWIK
;
A
#
# COMPACT_ATOMS: atom_id res chain seq x y z
N MET A 1 9.39 -29.97 -33.84
CA MET A 1 9.68 -28.51 -33.79
C MET A 1 10.63 -28.19 -32.63
N PHE A 2 10.35 -28.68 -31.40
CA PHE A 2 11.23 -28.60 -30.23
C PHE A 2 12.68 -29.08 -30.46
N GLN A 3 12.89 -30.17 -31.20
CA GLN A 3 14.23 -30.75 -31.41
C GLN A 3 15.15 -29.82 -32.24
N LYS A 4 14.60 -29.14 -33.26
CA LYS A 4 15.34 -28.15 -34.07
C LYS A 4 15.61 -26.84 -33.34
N GLN A 5 14.71 -26.44 -32.44
CA GLN A 5 14.91 -25.25 -31.60
C GLN A 5 15.91 -25.52 -30.47
N ALA A 6 15.93 -26.74 -29.92
CA ALA A 6 16.95 -27.20 -28.98
C ALA A 6 18.33 -27.31 -29.65
N GLU A 7 18.41 -27.83 -30.88
CA GLU A 7 19.65 -27.84 -31.67
C GLU A 7 20.13 -26.43 -32.03
N ALA A 8 19.23 -25.49 -32.32
CA ALA A 8 19.59 -24.09 -32.56
C ALA A 8 20.08 -23.39 -31.27
N TYR A 9 19.48 -23.69 -30.12
CA TYR A 9 19.88 -23.15 -28.82
C TYR A 9 21.25 -23.70 -28.37
N LEU A 10 21.53 -24.98 -28.62
CA LEU A 10 22.86 -25.59 -28.39
C LEU A 10 23.98 -24.95 -29.24
N ASN A 11 23.63 -24.22 -30.30
CA ASN A 11 24.59 -23.55 -31.17
C ASN A 11 24.83 -22.07 -30.82
N ASP A 12 24.12 -21.50 -29.84
CA ASP A 12 24.16 -20.06 -29.54
C ASP A 12 24.31 -19.76 -28.02
N VAL A 13 25.58 -19.59 -27.62
CA VAL A 13 26.14 -18.77 -26.50
C VAL A 13 25.68 -19.00 -25.03
N ASP A 14 24.64 -19.77 -24.71
CA ASP A 14 24.34 -20.16 -23.32
C ASP A 14 23.83 -21.61 -23.20
N ASP A 15 24.58 -22.51 -22.56
CA ASP A 15 24.28 -23.95 -22.48
C ASP A 15 23.09 -24.32 -21.54
N ARG A 16 22.18 -23.37 -21.24
CA ARG A 16 21.12 -23.54 -20.21
C ARG A 16 19.77 -23.94 -20.81
N PHE A 17 19.29 -25.15 -20.56
CA PHE A 17 17.98 -25.58 -21.05
C PHE A 17 16.83 -24.80 -20.39
N PRO A 18 15.94 -24.15 -21.18
CA PRO A 18 14.81 -23.41 -20.63
C PRO A 18 13.66 -24.36 -20.26
N ILE A 19 13.13 -24.22 -19.04
CA ILE A 19 11.92 -24.89 -18.54
C ILE A 19 10.89 -23.82 -18.23
N TYR A 20 9.67 -23.96 -18.74
CA TYR A 20 8.58 -23.02 -18.48
C TYR A 20 7.47 -23.69 -17.68
N LEU A 21 7.11 -23.09 -16.54
CA LEU A 21 6.08 -23.60 -15.63
C LEU A 21 5.01 -22.52 -15.42
N LYS A 22 3.78 -22.82 -15.83
CA LYS A 22 2.63 -21.98 -15.48
C LYS A 22 2.21 -22.23 -14.03
N ASN A 23 1.99 -21.17 -13.26
CA ASN A 23 1.82 -21.21 -11.81
C ASN A 23 0.67 -22.12 -11.32
N ASN A 24 -0.39 -22.31 -12.13
CA ASN A 24 -1.70 -22.79 -11.71
C ASN A 24 -1.73 -24.31 -11.37
N CYS A 25 -0.59 -25.00 -11.37
CA CYS A 25 -0.51 -26.47 -11.33
C CYS A 25 0.67 -27.02 -10.50
N ILE A 26 1.23 -26.26 -9.56
CA ILE A 26 2.46 -26.66 -8.86
C ILE A 26 2.13 -27.11 -7.44
N SER A 27 1.92 -28.42 -7.24
CA SER A 27 1.79 -29.01 -5.91
C SER A 27 3.16 -29.27 -5.25
N SER A 28 4.20 -29.54 -6.05
CA SER A 28 5.62 -29.59 -5.67
C SER A 28 6.47 -29.28 -6.90
N LEU A 29 7.23 -28.19 -6.85
CA LEU A 29 8.06 -27.67 -7.94
C LEU A 29 9.14 -28.69 -8.34
N LYS A 30 9.84 -29.23 -7.34
CA LYS A 30 10.88 -30.26 -7.54
C LYS A 30 10.34 -31.48 -8.27
N THR A 31 9.25 -32.05 -7.74
CA THR A 31 8.65 -33.27 -8.30
C THR A 31 8.19 -33.05 -9.74
N LYS A 32 7.65 -31.85 -10.01
CA LYS A 32 7.16 -31.50 -11.33
C LYS A 32 8.30 -31.38 -12.34
N ILE A 33 9.38 -30.68 -11.98
CA ILE A 33 10.57 -30.54 -12.83
C ILE A 33 11.23 -31.90 -13.09
N GLU A 34 11.45 -32.70 -12.04
CA GLU A 34 12.11 -34.00 -12.15
C GLU A 34 11.31 -35.00 -13.00
N LYS A 35 9.97 -34.99 -12.92
CA LYS A 35 9.11 -35.94 -13.64
C LYS A 35 8.77 -35.50 -15.07
N GLU A 36 8.52 -34.21 -15.30
CA GLU A 36 8.00 -33.75 -16.59
C GLU A 36 9.10 -33.35 -17.59
N TYR A 37 10.32 -33.06 -17.12
CA TYR A 37 11.35 -32.43 -17.97
C TYR A 37 12.68 -33.19 -18.08
N PHE A 38 12.72 -34.50 -17.77
CA PHE A 38 13.93 -35.33 -17.82
C PHE A 38 15.14 -34.65 -17.16
N PHE A 39 14.91 -34.11 -15.97
CA PHE A 39 15.88 -33.26 -15.27
C PHE A 39 17.14 -34.05 -14.90
N ASP A 40 18.31 -33.57 -15.36
CA ASP A 40 19.62 -34.07 -14.99
C ASP A 40 20.37 -33.02 -14.17
N LYS A 41 20.78 -33.37 -12.95
CA LYS A 41 21.47 -32.44 -12.03
C LYS A 41 22.77 -31.85 -12.58
N ASN A 42 23.39 -32.51 -13.56
CA ASN A 42 24.63 -32.05 -14.18
C ASN A 42 24.40 -31.10 -15.36
N SER A 43 23.18 -31.00 -15.86
CA SER A 43 22.80 -30.09 -16.93
C SER A 43 22.51 -28.69 -16.37
N LYS A 44 22.71 -27.65 -17.18
CA LYS A 44 22.38 -26.28 -16.78
C LYS A 44 20.96 -25.95 -17.21
N TYR A 45 20.17 -25.31 -16.36
CA TYR A 45 18.79 -24.94 -16.66
C TYR A 45 18.49 -23.49 -16.32
N ILE A 46 17.50 -22.94 -17.03
CA ILE A 46 16.82 -21.70 -16.64
C ILE A 46 15.32 -21.99 -16.54
N ILE A 47 14.74 -21.80 -15.36
CA ILE A 47 13.39 -22.21 -15.01
C ILE A 47 12.54 -20.96 -14.84
N PHE A 48 11.55 -20.78 -15.71
CA PHE A 48 10.60 -19.68 -15.66
C PHE A 48 9.32 -20.12 -14.95
N ILE A 49 8.90 -19.38 -13.94
CA ILE A 49 7.61 -19.57 -13.25
C ILE A 49 6.79 -18.30 -13.41
N ASP A 50 5.73 -18.39 -14.20
CA ASP A 50 4.96 -17.21 -14.64
C ASP A 50 3.71 -16.96 -13.79
N GLY A 51 3.51 -15.73 -13.33
CA GLY A 51 2.24 -15.22 -12.76
C GLY A 51 1.98 -15.52 -11.28
N LEU A 52 2.95 -15.33 -10.39
CA LEU A 52 2.76 -15.64 -8.96
C LEU A 52 1.57 -14.93 -8.31
N ASP A 53 1.20 -13.73 -8.77
CA ASP A 53 0.04 -12.98 -8.27
C ASP A 53 -1.33 -13.65 -8.54
N GLU A 54 -1.36 -14.69 -9.38
CA GLU A 54 -2.55 -15.47 -9.69
C GLU A 54 -2.76 -16.66 -8.73
N LEU A 55 -1.83 -16.87 -7.78
CA LEU A 55 -1.90 -17.95 -6.81
C LEU A 55 -2.30 -17.47 -5.42
N ASP A 56 -2.79 -18.42 -4.62
CA ASP A 56 -2.85 -18.23 -3.17
C ASP A 56 -1.46 -17.85 -2.63
N TYR A 57 -1.41 -16.84 -1.76
CA TYR A 57 -0.17 -16.44 -1.10
C TYR A 57 0.55 -17.62 -0.44
N SER A 58 -0.17 -18.58 0.15
CA SER A 58 0.45 -19.79 0.72
C SER A 58 1.19 -20.63 -0.32
N LEU A 59 0.71 -20.66 -1.57
CA LEU A 59 1.33 -21.39 -2.66
C LEU A 59 2.47 -20.62 -3.31
N VAL A 60 2.33 -19.30 -3.50
CA VAL A 60 3.42 -18.41 -3.93
C VAL A 60 4.63 -18.58 -3.03
N ASN A 61 4.38 -18.57 -1.72
CA ASN A 61 5.39 -18.74 -0.70
C ASN A 61 6.06 -20.11 -0.73
N LYS A 62 5.27 -21.17 -0.90
CA LYS A 62 5.81 -22.52 -1.08
C LYS A 62 6.71 -22.58 -2.30
N ILE A 63 6.31 -21.95 -3.41
CA ILE A 63 7.11 -21.88 -4.63
C ILE A 63 8.41 -21.12 -4.39
N ILE A 64 8.38 -19.94 -3.76
CA ILE A 64 9.58 -19.15 -3.44
C ILE A 64 10.54 -19.93 -2.52
N ASP A 65 10.01 -20.59 -1.49
CA ASP A 65 10.81 -21.40 -0.57
C ASP A 65 11.42 -22.63 -1.26
N GLU A 66 10.65 -23.29 -2.12
CA GLU A 66 11.13 -24.41 -2.92
C GLU A 66 12.17 -23.94 -3.93
N VAL A 67 11.98 -22.80 -4.59
CA VAL A 67 12.98 -22.20 -5.49
C VAL A 67 14.27 -21.91 -4.74
N THR A 68 14.21 -21.26 -3.58
CA THR A 68 15.40 -20.93 -2.79
C THR A 68 16.16 -22.20 -2.39
N PHE A 69 15.43 -23.23 -1.94
CA PHE A 69 16.02 -24.54 -1.61
C PHE A 69 16.60 -25.26 -2.84
N LEU A 70 15.95 -25.14 -4.00
CA LEU A 70 16.40 -25.76 -5.23
C LEU A 70 17.57 -25.02 -5.87
N GLU A 71 17.70 -23.71 -5.71
CA GLU A 71 18.88 -22.93 -6.09
C GLU A 71 20.12 -23.37 -5.31
N GLU A 72 19.97 -23.66 -4.01
CA GLU A 72 21.05 -24.23 -3.19
C GLU A 72 21.37 -25.68 -3.59
N LEU A 73 20.35 -26.47 -3.94
CA LEU A 73 20.52 -27.89 -4.28
C LEU A 73 21.03 -28.12 -5.71
N TRP A 74 20.69 -27.21 -6.64
CA TRP A 74 20.97 -27.32 -8.07
C TRP A 74 21.85 -26.14 -8.51
N GLU A 75 23.15 -26.27 -8.25
CA GLU A 75 24.17 -25.23 -8.49
C GLU A 75 24.19 -24.66 -9.94
N ASN A 76 23.63 -25.39 -10.92
CA ASN A 76 23.58 -25.02 -12.33
C ASN A 76 22.20 -24.54 -12.83
N CYS A 77 21.26 -24.30 -11.91
CA CYS A 77 19.90 -23.85 -12.24
C CYS A 77 19.67 -22.38 -11.87
N TYR A 78 19.00 -21.65 -12.74
CA TYR A 78 18.52 -20.28 -12.47
C TYR A 78 17.01 -20.25 -12.48
N PHE A 79 16.40 -19.54 -11.54
CA PHE A 79 14.95 -19.35 -11.52
C PHE A 79 14.58 -17.91 -11.86
N VAL A 80 13.59 -17.76 -12.73
CA VAL A 80 13.00 -16.47 -13.09
C VAL A 80 11.51 -16.52 -12.74
N LEU A 81 11.13 -15.72 -11.76
CA LEU A 81 9.77 -15.61 -11.26
C LEU A 81 9.13 -14.33 -11.81
N THR A 82 7.94 -14.41 -12.40
CA THR A 82 7.17 -13.22 -12.80
C THR A 82 5.98 -13.01 -11.88
N THR A 83 5.63 -11.75 -11.62
CA THR A 83 4.49 -11.36 -10.81
C THR A 83 4.09 -9.92 -11.12
N ARG A 84 2.82 -9.57 -10.95
CA ARG A 84 2.45 -8.17 -10.69
C ARG A 84 3.09 -7.70 -9.38
N PRO A 85 3.22 -6.38 -9.12
CA PRO A 85 3.77 -5.89 -7.86
C PRO A 85 3.04 -6.49 -6.66
N MET A 86 3.74 -7.35 -5.93
CA MET A 86 3.27 -8.03 -4.72
C MET A 86 4.15 -7.63 -3.54
N SER A 87 3.53 -7.34 -2.41
CA SER A 87 4.20 -6.96 -1.16
C SER A 87 5.02 -8.08 -0.53
N LEU A 88 4.63 -9.32 -0.81
CA LEU A 88 5.26 -10.53 -0.30
C LEU A 88 6.70 -10.72 -0.79
N ILE A 89 7.03 -10.14 -1.95
CA ILE A 89 8.33 -10.28 -2.59
C ILE A 89 9.11 -8.98 -2.33
N SER A 90 9.93 -9.00 -1.28
CA SER A 90 10.85 -7.91 -0.92
C SER A 90 12.27 -8.49 -0.85
N ASN A 91 12.93 -8.60 -2.00
CA ASN A 91 14.31 -9.06 -2.11
C ASN A 91 15.11 -8.09 -3.00
N ASN A 92 16.42 -8.00 -2.77
CA ASN A 92 17.34 -7.16 -3.53
C ASN A 92 17.45 -7.59 -5.01
N ASN A 93 16.92 -8.77 -5.37
CA ASN A 93 16.96 -9.34 -6.72
C ASN A 93 15.70 -9.04 -7.56
N ILE A 94 14.81 -8.15 -7.12
CA ILE A 94 13.63 -7.75 -7.90
C ILE A 94 14.07 -6.82 -9.03
N LYS A 95 13.78 -7.23 -10.27
CA LYS A 95 13.93 -6.36 -11.45
C LYS A 95 12.56 -5.94 -11.93
N GLN A 96 12.33 -4.63 -12.02
CA GLN A 96 11.14 -4.11 -12.68
C GLN A 96 11.28 -4.31 -14.19
N LEU A 97 10.26 -4.88 -14.81
CA LEU A 97 10.21 -4.97 -16.27
C LEU A 97 10.03 -3.56 -16.83
N PRO A 98 10.94 -3.05 -17.68
CA PRO A 98 10.81 -1.73 -18.26
C PRO A 98 9.59 -1.66 -19.19
N VAL A 99 9.05 -0.46 -19.35
CA VAL A 99 8.08 -0.17 -20.40
C VAL A 99 8.73 -0.22 -21.78
N LEU A 100 7.92 -0.40 -22.83
CA LEU A 100 8.37 -0.33 -24.22
C LEU A 100 8.91 1.06 -24.54
N LYS A 101 10.01 1.10 -25.29
CA LYS A 101 10.55 2.32 -25.87
C LYS A 101 9.77 2.71 -27.13
N GLU A 102 9.93 3.96 -27.55
CA GLU A 102 9.20 4.52 -28.69
C GLU A 102 9.47 3.74 -30.00
N ASP A 103 10.70 3.33 -30.24
CA ASP A 103 11.10 2.49 -31.38
C ASP A 103 10.46 1.09 -31.34
N GLU A 104 10.42 0.45 -30.16
CA GLU A 104 9.77 -0.86 -29.98
C GLU A 104 8.24 -0.77 -30.19
N ILE A 105 7.62 0.33 -29.75
CA ILE A 105 6.19 0.62 -29.97
C ILE A 105 5.90 0.74 -31.47
N VAL A 106 6.72 1.53 -32.18
CA VAL A 106 6.62 1.71 -33.64
C VAL A 106 6.69 0.35 -34.34
N GLU A 107 7.71 -0.44 -34.04
CA GLU A 107 7.96 -1.74 -34.67
C GLU A 107 6.78 -2.71 -34.49
N ILE A 108 6.25 -2.82 -33.26
CA ILE A 108 5.09 -3.68 -32.97
C ILE A 108 3.85 -3.21 -33.74
N ILE A 109 3.60 -1.90 -33.78
CA ILE A 109 2.43 -1.35 -34.45
C ILE A 109 2.50 -1.57 -35.95
N GLU A 110 3.63 -1.27 -36.59
CA GLU A 110 3.82 -1.47 -38.03
C GLU A 110 3.71 -2.96 -38.39
N CYS A 111 4.37 -3.83 -37.61
CA CYS A 111 4.36 -5.27 -37.83
C CYS A 111 2.94 -5.87 -37.79
N ILE A 112 2.11 -5.47 -36.83
CA ILE A 112 0.77 -6.04 -36.65
C ILE A 112 -0.26 -5.39 -37.58
N SER A 113 -0.20 -4.06 -37.70
CA SER A 113 -1.17 -3.29 -38.47
C SER A 113 -0.92 -3.36 -39.98
N GLY A 114 0.33 -3.59 -40.40
CA GLY A 114 0.76 -3.53 -41.80
C GLY A 114 0.78 -2.10 -42.36
N LYS A 115 0.76 -1.08 -41.50
CA LYS A 115 0.76 0.34 -41.87
C LYS A 115 1.96 1.05 -41.25
N GLU A 116 2.59 1.95 -41.99
CA GLU A 116 3.69 2.78 -41.47
C GLU A 116 3.21 3.68 -40.32
N TYR A 117 3.95 3.71 -39.22
CA TYR A 117 3.65 4.47 -38.01
C TYR A 117 3.66 5.98 -38.27
N ALA A 118 4.51 6.45 -39.19
CA ALA A 118 4.52 7.84 -39.63
C ALA A 118 3.18 8.28 -40.25
N SER A 119 2.47 7.37 -40.94
CA SER A 119 1.13 7.64 -41.46
C SER A 119 0.04 7.68 -40.38
N ILE A 120 0.33 7.14 -39.19
CA ILE A 120 -0.55 7.08 -38.02
C ILE A 120 -0.38 8.33 -37.13
N ILE A 121 0.84 8.88 -37.00
CA ILE A 121 1.16 10.10 -36.21
C ILE A 121 0.70 11.41 -36.88
N GLY A 122 0.19 11.37 -38.11
CA GLY A 122 -0.61 12.50 -38.63
C GLY A 122 -1.70 12.97 -37.65
N PHE A 123 -2.10 12.10 -36.71
CA PHE A 123 -2.89 12.38 -35.53
C PHE A 123 -2.01 12.50 -34.27
N LYS A 124 -2.03 13.67 -33.62
CA LYS A 124 -1.39 13.89 -32.31
C LYS A 124 -2.07 12.99 -31.25
N LEU A 125 -1.45 11.84 -30.92
CA LEU A 125 -1.96 10.92 -29.91
C LEU A 125 -2.03 11.59 -28.53
N ASP A 126 -3.14 11.36 -27.83
CA ASP A 126 -3.32 11.80 -26.45
C ASP A 126 -2.30 11.13 -25.51
N LYS A 127 -1.92 11.81 -24.44
CA LYS A 127 -0.95 11.36 -23.44
C LYS A 127 -1.35 10.01 -22.83
N ASP A 128 -2.63 9.82 -22.53
CA ASP A 128 -3.15 8.56 -21.97
C ASP A 128 -2.97 7.37 -22.92
N ILE A 129 -3.03 7.62 -24.24
CA ILE A 129 -2.80 6.58 -25.25
C ILE A 129 -1.33 6.22 -25.28
N LYS A 130 -0.45 7.22 -25.27
CA LYS A 130 1.00 7.02 -25.24
C LYS A 130 1.41 6.20 -24.01
N GLU A 131 0.94 6.58 -22.83
CA GLU A 131 1.20 5.84 -21.57
C GLU A 131 0.60 4.43 -21.58
N ALA A 132 -0.52 4.21 -22.29
CA ALA A 132 -1.10 2.88 -22.43
C ALA A 132 -0.26 1.97 -23.33
N ILE A 133 0.14 2.43 -24.52
CA ILE A 133 0.86 1.63 -25.52
C ILE A 133 2.32 1.36 -25.16
N GLU A 134 2.88 2.08 -24.18
CA GLU A 134 4.11 1.70 -23.49
C GLU A 134 4.07 0.28 -22.88
N ARG A 135 2.88 -0.31 -22.73
CA ARG A 135 2.70 -1.69 -22.27
C ARG A 135 2.41 -2.61 -23.46
N PRO A 136 3.15 -3.72 -23.63
CA PRO A 136 3.04 -4.60 -24.81
C PRO A 136 1.62 -5.06 -25.15
N PHE A 137 0.85 -5.47 -24.14
CA PHE A 137 -0.54 -5.90 -24.35
C PHE A 137 -1.40 -4.81 -25.00
N PHE A 138 -1.32 -3.57 -24.50
CA PHE A 138 -2.11 -2.46 -25.04
C PHE A 138 -1.56 -1.97 -26.38
N CYS A 139 -0.24 -2.04 -26.61
CA CYS A 139 0.36 -1.79 -27.92
C CYS A 139 -0.20 -2.73 -28.99
N ILE A 140 -0.30 -4.03 -28.69
CA ILE A 140 -0.88 -5.04 -29.59
C ILE A 140 -2.36 -4.73 -29.87
N LEU A 141 -3.14 -4.39 -28.85
CA LEU A 141 -4.56 -4.04 -29.03
C LEU A 141 -4.73 -2.80 -29.90
N PHE A 142 -3.90 -1.78 -29.67
CA PHE A 142 -3.89 -0.56 -30.47
C PHE A 142 -3.53 -0.87 -31.93
N ALA A 143 -2.52 -1.69 -32.18
CA ALA A 143 -2.13 -2.11 -33.53
C ALA A 143 -3.23 -2.91 -34.25
N LEU A 144 -3.90 -3.82 -33.55
CA LEU A 144 -5.05 -4.57 -34.09
C LEU A 144 -6.22 -3.64 -34.43
N CYS A 145 -6.46 -2.62 -33.61
CA CYS A 145 -7.48 -1.63 -33.86
C CYS A 145 -7.20 -0.79 -35.11
N ILE A 146 -5.93 -0.39 -35.31
CA ILE A 146 -5.48 0.28 -36.54
C ILE A 146 -5.68 -0.62 -37.76
N LYS A 147 -5.35 -1.91 -37.64
CA LYS A 147 -5.54 -2.91 -38.71
C LYS A 147 -7.00 -2.98 -39.17
N ASP A 148 -7.93 -2.92 -38.23
CA ASP A 148 -9.37 -3.00 -38.48
C ASP A 148 -10.00 -1.67 -38.92
N ASN A 149 -9.22 -0.60 -39.11
CA ASN A 149 -9.70 0.74 -39.48
C ASN A 149 -10.77 1.31 -38.51
N CYS A 150 -10.59 1.14 -37.20
CA CYS A 150 -11.50 1.80 -36.26
C CYS A 150 -11.33 3.33 -36.33
N ASN A 151 -12.30 4.02 -36.92
CA ASN A 151 -12.26 5.47 -37.20
C ASN A 151 -12.24 6.38 -35.95
N ASN A 152 -12.43 5.84 -34.75
CA ASN A 152 -12.47 6.60 -33.50
C ASN A 152 -11.19 6.40 -32.69
N PHE A 153 -10.15 7.18 -32.97
CA PHE A 153 -8.85 7.12 -32.27
C PHE A 153 -8.86 7.65 -30.82
N ILE A 154 -10.03 7.72 -30.17
CA ILE A 154 -10.16 8.05 -28.75
C ILE A 154 -10.20 6.74 -27.95
N PHE A 155 -9.05 6.09 -27.84
CA PHE A 155 -8.88 4.85 -27.09
C PHE A 155 -8.30 5.15 -25.71
N ASP A 156 -8.90 4.64 -24.65
CA ASP A 156 -8.21 4.47 -23.37
C ASP A 156 -7.98 2.97 -23.12
N ARG A 157 -7.28 2.60 -22.05
CA ARG A 157 -7.05 1.19 -21.68
C ARG A 157 -8.35 0.38 -21.60
N ASN A 158 -9.44 0.99 -21.12
CA ASN A 158 -10.73 0.32 -20.98
C ASN A 158 -11.35 0.00 -22.34
N ARG A 159 -11.37 0.98 -23.25
CA ARG A 159 -11.87 0.85 -24.62
C ARG A 159 -11.06 -0.12 -25.46
N MET A 160 -9.75 -0.24 -25.20
CA MET A 160 -8.92 -1.26 -25.85
C MET A 160 -9.37 -2.68 -25.43
N ILE A 161 -9.71 -2.89 -24.16
CA ILE A 161 -10.24 -4.17 -23.68
C ILE A 161 -11.66 -4.41 -24.21
N ASP A 162 -12.53 -3.39 -24.19
CA ASP A 162 -13.86 -3.44 -24.84
C ASP A 162 -13.75 -3.91 -26.28
N TYR A 163 -12.81 -3.33 -27.03
CA TYR A 163 -12.54 -3.71 -28.42
C TYR A 163 -12.16 -5.18 -28.54
N LEU A 164 -11.24 -5.69 -27.71
CA LEU A 164 -10.85 -7.10 -27.70
C LEU A 164 -12.04 -8.03 -27.44
N VAL A 165 -12.83 -7.72 -26.41
CA VAL A 165 -14.00 -8.53 -26.01
C VAL A 165 -15.06 -8.52 -27.11
N ASN A 166 -15.41 -7.34 -27.63
CA ASN A 166 -16.39 -7.20 -28.71
C ASN A 166 -15.94 -7.89 -30.00
N LYS A 167 -14.66 -7.75 -30.38
CA LYS A 167 -14.08 -8.44 -31.54
C LYS A 167 -14.12 -9.96 -31.38
N SER A 168 -13.92 -10.45 -30.16
CA SER A 168 -13.97 -11.89 -29.85
C SER A 168 -15.39 -12.44 -29.97
N ILE A 169 -16.39 -11.71 -29.47
CA ILE A 169 -17.80 -12.11 -29.50
C ILE A 169 -18.43 -11.91 -30.89
N ALA A 170 -17.97 -10.92 -31.66
CA ALA A 170 -18.48 -10.65 -33.01
C ALA A 170 -18.30 -11.84 -33.96
N LYS A 171 -17.32 -12.72 -33.70
CA LYS A 171 -17.08 -13.97 -34.45
C LYS A 171 -18.19 -15.01 -34.26
N LEU A 172 -19.05 -14.84 -33.26
CA LEU A 172 -20.14 -15.76 -32.94
C LEU A 172 -21.40 -15.36 -33.74
N SER A 173 -21.98 -16.33 -34.45
CA SER A 173 -23.08 -16.11 -35.42
C SER A 173 -24.49 -16.17 -34.82
N ILE A 174 -24.67 -16.73 -33.62
CA ILE A 174 -25.98 -16.93 -32.98
C ILE A 174 -25.88 -16.55 -31.48
N GLN A 175 -26.87 -15.80 -30.95
CA GLN A 175 -27.04 -15.50 -29.50
C GLN A 175 -25.89 -14.74 -28.81
N ARG A 176 -25.32 -13.71 -29.46
CA ARG A 176 -24.20 -12.92 -28.92
C ARG A 176 -24.42 -12.38 -27.50
N GLU A 177 -25.59 -11.82 -27.23
CA GLU A 177 -25.93 -11.24 -25.92
C GLU A 177 -25.91 -12.31 -24.81
N LYS A 178 -26.48 -13.48 -25.09
CA LYS A 178 -26.49 -14.62 -24.16
C LYS A 178 -25.08 -15.11 -23.87
N ILE A 179 -24.23 -15.25 -24.90
CA ILE A 179 -22.84 -15.68 -24.69
C ILE A 179 -22.05 -14.63 -23.92
N TYR A 180 -22.28 -13.35 -24.20
CA TYR A 180 -21.65 -12.27 -23.44
C TYR A 180 -22.02 -12.32 -21.95
N GLU A 181 -23.31 -12.50 -21.64
CA GLU A 181 -23.80 -12.72 -20.28
C GLU A 181 -23.13 -13.93 -19.61
N GLN A 182 -23.00 -15.06 -20.32
CA GLN A 182 -22.33 -16.25 -19.80
C GLN A 182 -20.84 -16.01 -19.52
N ILE A 183 -20.15 -15.27 -20.40
CA ILE A 183 -18.74 -14.88 -20.20
C ILE A 183 -18.60 -14.01 -18.94
N ILE A 184 -19.52 -13.08 -18.69
CA ILE A 184 -19.54 -12.27 -17.47
C ILE A 184 -19.75 -13.17 -16.24
N ARG A 185 -20.78 -14.03 -16.25
CA ARG A 185 -21.06 -14.94 -15.13
C ARG A 185 -19.88 -15.89 -14.85
N LEU A 186 -19.22 -16.41 -15.89
CA LEU A 186 -18.04 -17.23 -15.75
C LEU A 186 -16.86 -16.45 -15.14
N SER A 187 -16.68 -15.19 -15.54
CA SER A 187 -15.64 -14.31 -15.00
C SER A 187 -15.84 -14.06 -13.50
N ILE A 188 -17.08 -13.91 -13.04
CA ILE A 188 -17.41 -13.75 -11.61
C ILE A 188 -16.98 -14.99 -10.82
N ILE A 189 -17.31 -16.18 -11.32
CA ILE A 189 -16.90 -17.46 -10.70
C ILE A 189 -15.36 -17.56 -10.65
N PHE A 190 -14.69 -17.12 -11.72
CA PHE A 190 -13.23 -17.13 -11.82
C PHE A 190 -12.58 -16.21 -10.77
N ILE A 191 -13.14 -15.02 -10.53
CA ILE A 191 -12.68 -14.10 -9.47
C ILE A 191 -12.92 -14.68 -8.08
N ASP A 192 -14.11 -15.24 -7.83
CA ASP A 192 -14.45 -15.85 -6.52
C ASP A 192 -13.51 -17.03 -6.19
N LYS A 193 -12.95 -17.68 -7.22
CA LYS A 193 -11.92 -18.74 -7.16
C LYS A 193 -10.48 -18.25 -7.27
N LYS A 194 -10.21 -16.95 -7.12
CA LYS A 194 -8.84 -16.36 -7.19
C LYS A 194 -8.12 -16.66 -8.50
N LEU A 195 -8.81 -16.49 -9.63
CA LEU A 195 -8.26 -16.78 -10.96
C LEU A 195 -7.90 -18.27 -11.18
N GLY A 196 -8.47 -19.15 -10.36
CA GLY A 196 -8.32 -20.60 -10.48
C GLY A 196 -9.18 -21.21 -11.58
N LYS A 197 -8.81 -22.41 -12.03
CA LYS A 197 -9.55 -23.18 -13.04
C LYS A 197 -10.96 -23.54 -12.55
N ILE A 198 -11.90 -23.65 -13.49
CA ILE A 198 -13.30 -24.01 -13.22
C ILE A 198 -13.57 -25.39 -13.81
N HIS A 199 -13.98 -26.35 -12.98
CA HIS A 199 -14.36 -27.66 -13.49
C HIS A 199 -15.74 -27.59 -14.18
N LEU A 200 -15.91 -28.30 -15.30
CA LEU A 200 -17.16 -28.24 -16.10
C LEU A 200 -18.41 -28.61 -15.30
N SER A 201 -18.30 -29.52 -14.32
CA SER A 201 -19.45 -29.92 -13.47
C SER A 201 -19.93 -28.82 -12.52
N GLU A 202 -19.16 -27.75 -12.33
CA GLU A 202 -19.54 -26.59 -11.53
C GLU A 202 -20.43 -25.63 -12.31
N LEU A 203 -20.52 -25.81 -13.64
CA LEU A 203 -21.32 -24.98 -14.52
C LEU A 203 -22.72 -25.59 -14.69
N GLY A 204 -23.73 -24.72 -14.69
CA GLY A 204 -25.10 -25.12 -15.00
C GLY A 204 -25.25 -25.55 -16.46
N SER A 205 -26.32 -26.30 -16.74
CA SER A 205 -26.65 -26.75 -18.11
C SER A 205 -27.00 -25.60 -19.05
N ASP A 206 -27.15 -24.38 -18.54
CA ASP A 206 -27.39 -23.17 -19.30
C ASP A 206 -26.14 -22.66 -20.04
N PHE A 207 -24.93 -23.04 -19.62
CA PHE A 207 -23.67 -22.61 -20.25
C PHE A 207 -23.42 -23.31 -21.59
N ASP A 208 -23.20 -22.52 -22.65
CA ASP A 208 -22.84 -23.01 -23.98
C ASP A 208 -21.31 -23.08 -24.12
N ILE A 209 -20.74 -24.20 -23.66
CA ILE A 209 -19.29 -24.40 -23.60
C ILE A 209 -18.63 -24.25 -24.97
N ASP A 210 -19.27 -24.70 -26.04
CA ASP A 210 -18.71 -24.65 -27.38
C ASP A 210 -18.58 -23.21 -27.87
N ASN A 211 -19.60 -22.37 -27.67
CA ASN A 211 -19.52 -20.96 -28.06
C ASN A 211 -18.61 -20.14 -27.13
N LEU A 212 -18.50 -20.52 -25.85
CA LEU A 212 -17.52 -19.94 -24.93
C LEU A 212 -16.08 -20.20 -25.40
N LEU A 213 -15.76 -21.42 -25.85
CA LEU A 213 -14.44 -21.74 -26.40
C LEU A 213 -14.20 -21.05 -27.76
N LYS A 214 -15.21 -20.98 -28.64
CA LYS A 214 -15.11 -20.26 -29.93
C LYS A 214 -14.87 -18.77 -29.78
N SER A 215 -15.21 -18.17 -28.63
CA SER A 215 -14.89 -16.77 -28.36
C SER A 215 -13.37 -16.50 -28.40
N GLY A 216 -12.55 -17.50 -28.07
CA GLY A 216 -11.09 -17.35 -27.94
C GLY A 216 -10.65 -16.58 -26.68
N LEU A 217 -11.59 -16.23 -25.79
CA LEU A 217 -11.30 -15.63 -24.49
C LEU A 217 -11.14 -16.69 -23.39
N ILE A 218 -11.71 -17.88 -23.58
CA ILE A 218 -11.75 -18.98 -22.61
C ILE A 218 -11.13 -20.21 -23.27
N TYR A 219 -10.31 -20.92 -22.51
CA TYR A 219 -9.61 -22.12 -22.96
C TYR A 219 -9.97 -23.31 -22.07
N LYS A 220 -9.76 -24.50 -22.63
CA LYS A 220 -10.01 -25.77 -21.97
C LYS A 220 -8.70 -26.48 -21.71
N GLU A 221 -8.51 -26.98 -20.50
CA GLU A 221 -7.35 -27.77 -20.08
C GLU A 221 -7.80 -29.16 -19.61
N ASP A 222 -7.02 -30.18 -19.96
CA ASP A 222 -7.26 -31.59 -19.62
C ASP A 222 -8.65 -32.13 -19.97
N GLY A 223 -9.41 -31.43 -20.81
CA GLY A 223 -10.77 -31.83 -21.21
C GLY A 223 -11.86 -31.59 -20.17
N GLU A 224 -11.53 -31.07 -18.99
CA GLU A 224 -12.48 -30.95 -17.86
C GLU A 224 -12.48 -29.57 -17.19
N TYR A 225 -11.47 -28.74 -17.45
CA TYR A 225 -11.30 -27.46 -16.78
C TYR A 225 -11.32 -26.29 -17.77
N LEU A 226 -12.02 -25.21 -17.40
CA LEU A 226 -12.00 -23.94 -18.11
C LEU A 226 -11.12 -22.92 -17.38
N TYR A 227 -10.43 -22.08 -18.15
CA TYR A 227 -9.66 -20.96 -17.62
C TYR A 227 -9.58 -19.79 -18.59
N PHE A 228 -9.29 -18.60 -18.06
CA PHE A 228 -8.93 -17.42 -18.84
C PHE A 228 -7.40 -17.35 -18.98
N PRO A 229 -6.85 -17.21 -20.20
CA PRO A 229 -5.41 -17.14 -20.39
C PRO A 229 -4.81 -15.81 -19.92
N LEU A 230 -5.63 -14.75 -19.87
CA LEU A 230 -5.23 -13.41 -19.45
C LEU A 230 -6.13 -12.97 -18.30
N SER A 231 -5.56 -12.79 -17.11
CA SER A 231 -6.28 -12.42 -15.88
C SER A 231 -6.98 -11.05 -15.96
N ILE A 232 -6.52 -10.14 -16.83
CA ILE A 232 -7.17 -8.84 -17.05
C ILE A 232 -8.59 -8.97 -17.62
N ILE A 233 -8.86 -10.03 -18.39
CA ILE A 233 -10.16 -10.25 -19.05
C ILE A 233 -11.26 -10.56 -18.02
N PRO A 234 -11.14 -11.59 -17.16
CA PRO A 234 -12.15 -11.85 -16.14
C PRO A 234 -12.22 -10.72 -15.09
N GLN A 235 -11.12 -10.01 -14.80
CA GLN A 235 -11.15 -8.84 -13.92
C GLN A 235 -12.03 -7.71 -14.50
N TRP A 236 -11.87 -7.44 -15.79
CA TRP A 236 -12.63 -6.42 -16.51
C TRP A 236 -14.10 -6.81 -16.69
N LEU A 237 -14.39 -8.07 -17.04
CA LEU A 237 -15.76 -8.57 -17.22
C LEU A 237 -16.52 -8.66 -15.90
N SER A 238 -15.86 -9.04 -14.81
CA SER A 238 -16.48 -9.05 -13.47
C SER A 238 -16.80 -7.64 -12.98
N ALA A 239 -16.01 -6.63 -13.36
CA ALA A 239 -16.34 -5.23 -13.10
C ALA A 239 -17.67 -4.85 -13.76
N GLU A 240 -17.87 -5.17 -15.04
CA GLU A 240 -19.17 -4.99 -15.72
C GLU A 240 -20.27 -5.81 -15.06
N GLY A 241 -19.98 -7.06 -14.66
CA GLY A 241 -20.93 -7.93 -13.94
C GLY A 241 -21.45 -7.33 -12.63
N LEU A 242 -20.60 -6.62 -11.89
CA LEU A 242 -20.99 -5.87 -10.70
C LEU A 242 -21.88 -4.67 -11.05
N ARG A 243 -21.55 -3.93 -12.11
CA ARG A 243 -22.33 -2.77 -12.60
C ARG A 243 -23.75 -3.16 -13.02
N ILE A 244 -23.88 -4.27 -13.75
CA ILE A 244 -25.18 -4.79 -14.21
C ILE A 244 -25.86 -5.74 -13.20
N LYS A 245 -25.31 -5.83 -11.98
CA LYS A 245 -25.89 -6.52 -10.81
C LYS A 245 -25.96 -8.06 -10.89
N TYR A 246 -25.12 -8.72 -11.68
CA TYR A 246 -24.92 -10.17 -11.56
C TYR A 246 -24.21 -10.60 -10.27
N LYS A 247 -23.47 -9.67 -9.64
CA LYS A 247 -22.93 -9.81 -8.29
C LYS A 247 -23.36 -8.61 -7.47
N ASN A 248 -23.82 -8.81 -6.23
CA ASN A 248 -24.11 -7.71 -5.33
C ASN A 248 -22.84 -7.28 -4.56
N ILE A 249 -22.58 -5.98 -4.50
CA ILE A 249 -21.52 -5.40 -3.67
C ILE A 249 -21.61 -5.82 -2.20
N ASP A 250 -22.81 -6.05 -1.66
CA ASP A 250 -23.02 -6.52 -0.28
C ASP A 250 -22.38 -7.89 -0.02
N GLU A 251 -22.33 -8.77 -1.04
CA GLU A 251 -21.65 -10.06 -0.94
C GLU A 251 -20.12 -9.89 -0.90
N ILE A 252 -19.61 -8.92 -1.67
CA ILE A 252 -18.18 -8.64 -1.77
C ILE A 252 -17.68 -8.00 -0.46
N VAL A 253 -18.38 -6.98 0.04
CA VAL A 253 -18.00 -6.33 1.30
C VAL A 253 -18.38 -7.17 2.52
N LYS A 254 -19.00 -8.35 2.38
CA LYS A 254 -19.39 -9.18 3.53
C LYS A 254 -18.17 -9.63 4.36
N SER A 255 -17.04 -9.88 3.70
CA SER A 255 -15.83 -10.40 4.32
C SER A 255 -14.57 -9.81 3.70
N GLU A 256 -13.49 -9.79 4.47
CA GLU A 256 -12.19 -9.29 4.04
C GLU A 256 -11.60 -10.13 2.88
N GLU A 257 -11.78 -11.45 2.90
CA GLU A 257 -11.30 -12.32 1.82
C GLU A 257 -11.93 -11.94 0.48
N GLN A 258 -13.23 -11.64 0.47
CA GLN A 258 -13.96 -11.29 -0.76
C GLN A 258 -13.54 -9.92 -1.30
N ILE A 259 -13.42 -8.90 -0.45
CA ILE A 259 -13.02 -7.57 -0.92
C ILE A 259 -11.60 -7.58 -1.52
N ILE A 260 -10.71 -8.42 -1.01
CA ILE A 260 -9.36 -8.61 -1.55
C ILE A 260 -9.41 -9.26 -2.93
N LYS A 261 -10.14 -10.37 -3.09
CA LYS A 261 -10.34 -11.04 -4.41
C LYS A 261 -10.86 -10.06 -5.47
N TRP A 262 -11.78 -9.20 -5.05
CA TRP A 262 -12.46 -8.24 -5.91
C TRP A 262 -11.74 -6.89 -6.04
N ARG A 263 -10.58 -6.70 -5.41
CA ARG A 263 -9.85 -5.42 -5.42
C ARG A 263 -9.58 -4.91 -6.84
N TYR A 264 -9.08 -5.77 -7.73
CA TYR A 264 -8.80 -5.40 -9.12
C TYR A 264 -10.07 -5.10 -9.93
N PRO A 265 -11.11 -5.97 -9.95
CA PRO A 265 -12.40 -5.62 -10.55
C PRO A 265 -12.98 -4.30 -10.04
N LEU A 266 -12.92 -4.04 -8.73
CA LEU A 266 -13.42 -2.80 -8.14
C LEU A 266 -12.61 -1.58 -8.56
N SER A 267 -11.29 -1.71 -8.70
CA SER A 267 -10.42 -0.63 -9.21
C SER A 267 -10.75 -0.29 -10.67
N ILE A 268 -10.96 -1.32 -11.50
CA ILE A 268 -11.40 -1.13 -12.90
C ILE A 268 -12.78 -0.46 -12.94
N LEU A 269 -13.72 -0.94 -12.13
CA LEU A 269 -15.07 -0.41 -12.08
C LEU A 269 -15.10 1.05 -11.62
N PHE A 270 -14.34 1.38 -10.57
CA PHE A 270 -14.26 2.73 -10.00
C PHE A 270 -13.90 3.77 -11.07
N GLY A 271 -12.98 3.44 -11.97
CA GLY A 271 -12.59 4.33 -13.07
C GLY A 271 -13.61 4.47 -14.22
N LYS A 272 -14.73 3.73 -14.18
CA LYS A 272 -15.74 3.65 -15.26
C LYS A 272 -17.14 4.11 -14.85
N ILE A 273 -17.47 4.02 -13.57
CA ILE A 273 -18.82 4.30 -13.08
C ILE A 273 -19.12 5.79 -13.00
N THR A 274 -20.41 6.10 -13.05
CA THR A 274 -20.94 7.44 -12.75
C THR A 274 -20.81 7.76 -11.26
N TYR A 275 -20.96 9.04 -10.90
CA TYR A 275 -20.98 9.46 -9.51
C TYR A 275 -22.10 8.75 -8.72
N ASP A 276 -23.30 8.63 -9.28
CA ASP A 276 -24.44 7.99 -8.59
C ASP A 276 -24.24 6.50 -8.37
N GLU A 277 -23.73 5.77 -9.37
CA GLU A 277 -23.33 4.36 -9.20
C GLU A 277 -22.23 4.22 -8.14
N SER A 278 -21.27 5.16 -8.10
CA SER A 278 -20.17 5.14 -7.12
C SER A 278 -20.66 5.29 -5.68
N LYS A 279 -21.71 6.10 -5.43
CA LYS A 279 -22.29 6.21 -4.09
C LYS A 279 -22.82 4.88 -3.57
N VAL A 280 -23.47 4.10 -4.44
CA VAL A 280 -24.06 2.81 -4.07
C VAL A 280 -22.99 1.73 -3.90
N ILE A 281 -22.03 1.66 -4.81
CA ILE A 281 -21.03 0.59 -4.86
C ILE A 281 -19.83 0.96 -3.98
N PHE A 282 -19.15 2.05 -4.31
CA PHE A 282 -17.91 2.45 -3.65
C PHE A 282 -18.16 3.00 -2.25
N GLY A 283 -19.29 3.67 -2.01
CA GLY A 283 -19.67 4.13 -0.67
C GLY A 283 -19.67 3.00 0.36
N LYS A 284 -20.18 1.81 0.01
CA LYS A 284 -20.15 0.62 0.88
C LYS A 284 -18.73 0.11 1.15
N VAL A 285 -17.84 0.23 0.16
CA VAL A 285 -16.42 -0.13 0.34
C VAL A 285 -15.76 0.85 1.30
N VAL A 286 -16.01 2.15 1.15
CA VAL A 286 -15.45 3.19 2.03
C VAL A 286 -15.92 3.02 3.47
N SER A 287 -17.23 2.83 3.70
CA SER A 287 -17.78 2.69 5.05
C SER A 287 -17.25 1.46 5.79
N LYS A 288 -16.90 0.37 5.08
CA LYS A 288 -16.51 -0.91 5.71
C LYS A 288 -15.01 -1.24 5.64
N TYR A 289 -14.34 -0.85 4.56
CA TYR A 289 -12.92 -1.14 4.30
C TYR A 289 -12.18 0.11 3.77
N PRO A 290 -12.09 1.18 4.58
CA PRO A 290 -11.42 2.43 4.19
C PRO A 290 -9.96 2.24 3.75
N GLY A 291 -9.24 1.27 4.31
CA GLY A 291 -7.88 0.90 3.89
C GLY A 291 -7.86 0.42 2.43
N VAL A 292 -8.74 -0.53 2.08
CA VAL A 292 -8.86 -1.06 0.71
C VAL A 292 -9.40 0.00 -0.26
N ALA A 293 -10.30 0.87 0.18
CA ALA A 293 -10.84 1.96 -0.64
C ALA A 293 -9.74 2.88 -1.18
N SER A 294 -8.73 3.21 -0.37
CA SER A 294 -7.59 4.02 -0.81
C SER A 294 -6.77 3.36 -1.91
N ILE A 295 -6.61 2.03 -1.86
CA ILE A 295 -5.94 1.24 -2.89
C ILE A 295 -6.76 1.24 -4.19
N ILE A 296 -8.08 1.05 -4.09
CA ILE A 296 -9.00 1.08 -5.25
C ILE A 296 -8.94 2.43 -5.95
N ILE A 297 -8.91 3.54 -5.20
CA ILE A 297 -8.74 4.88 -5.77
C ILE A 297 -7.40 4.97 -6.47
N ARG A 298 -6.29 4.66 -5.78
CA ARG A 298 -4.93 4.75 -6.34
C ARG A 298 -4.79 3.96 -7.65
N ASP A 299 -5.34 2.75 -7.68
CA ASP A 299 -5.20 1.82 -8.80
C ASP A 299 -6.24 2.11 -9.93
N GLY A 300 -7.35 2.79 -9.62
CA GLY A 300 -8.49 3.00 -10.53
C GLY A 300 -8.58 4.38 -11.20
N ILE A 301 -7.83 5.38 -10.73
CA ILE A 301 -7.85 6.74 -11.30
C ILE A 301 -7.04 6.85 -12.60
N LYS A 302 -7.43 7.82 -13.43
CA LYS A 302 -6.67 8.28 -14.60
C LYS A 302 -6.05 9.64 -14.32
N THR A 303 -4.95 9.94 -14.98
CA THR A 303 -4.19 11.20 -14.87
C THR A 303 -4.73 12.33 -15.75
N THR A 304 -5.79 12.10 -16.52
CA THR A 304 -6.49 13.13 -17.29
C THR A 304 -7.21 14.14 -16.40
N ARG A 305 -7.25 15.40 -16.83
CA ARG A 305 -7.90 16.53 -16.12
C ARG A 305 -9.27 16.83 -16.70
N GLN A 306 -10.22 17.15 -15.82
CA GLN A 306 -11.62 17.39 -16.19
C GLN A 306 -11.77 18.62 -17.10
N SER A 307 -12.68 18.53 -18.06
CA SER A 307 -12.95 19.61 -19.02
C SER A 307 -14.12 20.51 -18.61
N GLU A 308 -15.08 20.01 -17.84
CA GLU A 308 -16.24 20.78 -17.35
C GLU A 308 -16.68 20.28 -15.97
N LEU A 309 -17.00 21.20 -15.05
CA LEU A 309 -17.49 20.91 -13.71
C LEU A 309 -19.00 21.25 -13.59
N PRO A 310 -19.76 20.53 -12.75
CA PRO A 310 -21.10 20.95 -12.32
C PRO A 310 -21.08 22.32 -11.63
N THR A 311 -22.25 22.84 -11.26
CA THR A 311 -22.31 24.12 -10.51
C THR A 311 -21.58 24.03 -9.17
N ALA A 312 -21.14 25.19 -8.62
CA ALA A 312 -20.42 25.23 -7.34
C ALA A 312 -21.20 24.55 -6.19
N ILE A 313 -22.52 24.72 -6.16
CA ILE A 313 -23.40 24.09 -5.18
C ILE A 313 -23.45 22.58 -5.37
N GLU A 314 -23.55 22.09 -6.61
CA GLU A 314 -23.54 20.64 -6.90
C GLU A 314 -22.20 20.00 -6.55
N CYS A 315 -21.08 20.62 -6.93
CA CYS A 315 -19.75 20.17 -6.55
C CYS A 315 -19.60 20.11 -5.02
N GLY A 316 -20.10 21.13 -4.30
CA GLY A 316 -20.12 21.15 -2.84
C GLY A 316 -20.95 20.01 -2.25
N LYS A 317 -22.11 19.70 -2.83
CA LYS A 317 -22.94 18.56 -2.39
C LYS A 317 -22.21 17.24 -2.57
N MET A 318 -21.59 17.03 -3.74
CA MET A 318 -20.84 15.82 -4.04
C MET A 318 -19.69 15.60 -3.05
N LEU A 319 -18.91 16.66 -2.77
CA LEU A 319 -17.82 16.61 -1.80
C LEU A 319 -18.32 16.35 -0.37
N GLN A 320 -19.41 17.00 0.04
CA GLN A 320 -19.97 16.82 1.38
C GLN A 320 -20.52 15.40 1.58
N GLU A 321 -21.17 14.82 0.56
CA GLU A 321 -21.66 13.43 0.59
C GLU A 321 -20.51 12.42 0.72
N CYS A 322 -19.48 12.53 -0.12
CA CYS A 322 -18.31 11.67 -0.02
C CYS A 322 -17.58 11.81 1.33
N MET A 323 -17.44 13.04 1.83
CA MET A 323 -16.83 13.30 3.13
C MET A 323 -17.63 12.67 4.28
N LYS A 324 -18.97 12.70 4.23
CA LYS A 324 -19.83 12.03 5.22
C LYS A 324 -19.56 10.52 5.28
N ILE A 325 -19.43 9.88 4.11
CA ILE A 325 -19.19 8.44 4.02
C ILE A 325 -17.77 8.09 4.50
N TRP A 326 -16.76 8.90 4.15
CA TRP A 326 -15.42 8.74 4.71
C TRP A 326 -15.39 8.86 6.23
N ILE A 327 -16.10 9.85 6.78
CA ILE A 327 -16.19 10.05 8.22
C ILE A 327 -16.76 8.81 8.93
N GLU A 328 -17.83 8.23 8.38
CA GLU A 328 -18.40 6.98 8.89
C GLU A 328 -17.37 5.85 8.84
N GLY A 329 -16.72 5.66 7.69
CA GLY A 329 -15.72 4.61 7.50
C GLY A 329 -14.42 4.79 8.29
N LEU A 330 -14.12 5.99 8.76
CA LEU A 330 -12.90 6.29 9.53
C LEU A 330 -13.08 6.13 11.05
N GLY A 331 -14.32 6.18 11.54
CA GLY A 331 -14.60 6.12 12.98
C GLY A 331 -13.83 7.19 13.77
N ASN A 332 -13.09 6.77 14.80
CA ASN A 332 -12.39 7.70 15.69
C ASN A 332 -11.37 8.60 14.99
N LEU A 333 -10.73 8.13 13.91
CA LEU A 333 -9.75 8.92 13.16
C LEU A 333 -10.38 10.20 12.60
N ALA A 334 -11.66 10.11 12.22
CA ALA A 334 -12.38 11.21 11.60
C ALA A 334 -12.40 12.46 12.49
N TYR A 335 -12.49 12.31 13.82
CA TYR A 335 -12.50 13.45 14.75
C TYR A 335 -11.22 14.29 14.71
N ILE A 336 -10.11 13.73 14.24
CA ILE A 336 -8.83 14.44 14.17
C ILE A 336 -8.59 14.98 12.76
N ILE A 337 -8.84 14.18 11.72
CA ILE A 337 -8.42 14.52 10.35
C ILE A 337 -9.55 15.06 9.46
N ALA A 338 -10.81 14.81 9.80
CA ALA A 338 -11.96 15.29 9.04
C ALA A 338 -12.36 16.71 9.48
N PRO A 339 -13.08 17.47 8.63
CA PRO A 339 -13.44 18.86 8.93
C PRO A 339 -14.63 18.92 9.90
N PHE A 340 -14.45 18.49 11.15
CA PHE A 340 -15.49 18.56 12.20
C PHE A 340 -15.48 19.87 12.98
N ARG A 341 -16.69 20.36 13.28
CA ARG A 341 -16.96 21.45 14.23
C ARG A 341 -18.25 21.18 14.99
N TYR A 342 -18.19 21.26 16.32
CA TYR A 342 -19.35 21.12 17.21
C TYR A 342 -20.19 19.85 16.96
N GLY A 343 -19.53 18.72 16.66
CA GLY A 343 -20.20 17.44 16.39
C GLY A 343 -20.85 17.31 15.01
N LYS A 344 -20.72 18.31 14.13
CA LYS A 344 -21.13 18.25 12.72
C LYS A 344 -19.97 18.51 11.77
N ILE A 345 -20.14 18.12 10.51
CA ILE A 345 -19.22 18.51 9.44
C ILE A 345 -19.29 20.02 9.28
N ALA A 346 -18.13 20.65 9.09
CA ALA A 346 -18.02 22.07 8.87
C ALA A 346 -18.71 22.49 7.57
N ASP A 347 -19.20 23.72 7.57
CA ASP A 347 -19.82 24.36 6.40
C ASP A 347 -18.79 24.47 5.26
N LEU A 348 -19.19 24.14 4.03
CA LEU A 348 -18.29 24.10 2.87
C LEU A 348 -18.48 25.32 1.96
N GLY A 349 -17.41 26.09 1.76
CA GLY A 349 -17.34 27.12 0.73
C GLY A 349 -16.76 26.55 -0.55
N VAL A 350 -17.41 26.81 -1.69
CA VAL A 350 -16.98 26.35 -3.02
C VAL A 350 -16.99 27.51 -4.01
N ASP A 351 -15.90 27.61 -4.76
CA ASP A 351 -15.76 28.50 -5.92
C ASP A 351 -15.31 27.66 -7.12
N ILE A 352 -15.83 27.98 -8.31
CA ILE A 352 -15.49 27.32 -9.57
C ILE A 352 -15.02 28.38 -10.55
N ASP A 353 -13.80 28.21 -11.04
CA ASP A 353 -13.18 29.07 -12.04
C ASP A 353 -12.75 28.24 -13.25
N GLY A 354 -13.57 28.26 -14.29
CA GLY A 354 -13.40 27.42 -15.48
C GLY A 354 -13.41 25.93 -15.13
N ILE A 355 -12.23 25.29 -15.22
CA ILE A 355 -12.03 23.87 -14.89
C ILE A 355 -11.44 23.66 -13.49
N GLY A 356 -11.12 24.73 -12.78
CA GLY A 356 -10.60 24.70 -11.42
C GLY A 356 -11.72 24.72 -10.40
N ILE A 357 -11.51 23.99 -9.30
CA ILE A 357 -12.34 24.09 -8.10
C ILE A 357 -11.49 24.62 -6.95
N SER A 358 -12.06 25.54 -6.18
CA SER A 358 -11.51 26.01 -4.91
C SER A 358 -12.47 25.68 -3.78
N VAL A 359 -11.97 25.02 -2.74
CA VAL A 359 -12.78 24.55 -1.61
C VAL A 359 -12.19 25.02 -0.28
N SER A 360 -13.07 25.37 0.65
CA SER A 360 -12.67 25.79 2.00
C SER A 360 -13.71 25.36 3.03
N TRP A 361 -13.27 24.53 3.99
CA TRP A 361 -14.11 24.12 5.13
C TRP A 361 -14.04 25.17 6.23
N ASN A 362 -15.20 25.73 6.60
CA ASN A 362 -15.27 26.86 7.50
C ASN A 362 -14.86 26.50 8.93
N ARG A 363 -14.02 27.33 9.55
CA ARG A 363 -13.60 27.13 10.95
C ARG A 363 -14.48 27.86 11.98
N LYS A 364 -15.32 28.80 11.55
CA LYS A 364 -16.07 29.75 12.40
C LYS A 364 -17.59 29.48 12.47
N SER A 365 -18.13 28.58 11.64
CA SER A 365 -19.55 28.14 11.56
C SER A 365 -20.56 29.26 11.20
N TYR A 366 -21.29 29.07 10.10
CA TYR A 366 -22.31 30.00 9.59
C TYR A 366 -23.70 29.37 9.44
N ASN A 367 -23.85 28.07 9.71
CA ASN A 367 -25.11 27.29 9.53
C ASN A 367 -25.60 27.22 8.09
N GLU A 368 -24.72 27.46 7.12
CA GLU A 368 -24.98 27.21 5.70
C GLU A 368 -24.18 25.97 5.32
N ASP A 369 -24.82 24.80 5.22
CA ASP A 369 -24.13 23.51 4.98
C ASP A 369 -23.14 23.60 3.80
N ILE A 370 -23.54 24.28 2.71
CA ILE A 370 -22.74 24.54 1.52
C ILE A 370 -23.04 25.97 1.02
N LYS A 371 -22.01 26.73 0.67
CA LYS A 371 -22.12 28.08 0.11
C LYS A 371 -21.25 28.23 -1.13
N ALA A 372 -21.86 28.73 -2.21
CA ALA A 372 -21.13 29.13 -3.41
C ALA A 372 -20.58 30.55 -3.23
N PHE A 373 -19.35 30.75 -3.67
CA PHE A 373 -18.63 32.02 -3.58
C PHE A 373 -18.05 32.41 -4.93
N ASP A 374 -17.75 33.70 -5.09
CA ASP A 374 -16.67 34.09 -6.00
C ASP A 374 -15.30 33.90 -5.31
N GLY A 375 -14.23 33.76 -6.11
CA GLY A 375 -12.88 33.48 -5.58
C GLY A 375 -12.37 34.50 -4.55
N LYS A 376 -12.85 35.75 -4.55
CA LYS A 376 -12.45 36.76 -3.56
C LYS A 376 -13.20 36.58 -2.24
N GLU A 377 -14.49 36.27 -2.31
CA GLU A 377 -15.31 36.01 -1.12
C GLU A 377 -14.84 34.76 -0.35
N LEU A 378 -14.39 33.73 -1.08
CA LEU A 378 -13.90 32.50 -0.46
C LEU A 378 -12.66 32.74 0.44
N LEU A 379 -11.81 33.73 0.11
CA LEU A 379 -10.65 34.12 0.93
C LEU A 379 -11.06 34.57 2.35
N PHE A 380 -12.26 35.14 2.49
CA PHE A 380 -12.79 35.63 3.76
C PHE A 380 -13.66 34.59 4.49
N TRP A 381 -13.87 33.40 3.91
CA TRP A 381 -14.69 32.34 4.49
C TRP A 381 -14.15 31.80 5.82
N GLY A 382 -12.83 31.92 6.07
CA GLY A 382 -12.21 31.57 7.34
C GLY A 382 -11.74 30.11 7.45
N GLY A 383 -11.63 29.40 6.34
CA GLY A 383 -10.97 28.09 6.22
C GLY A 383 -9.69 28.14 5.38
N ASN A 384 -8.91 27.05 5.40
CA ASN A 384 -7.79 26.90 4.48
C ASN A 384 -8.32 26.55 3.08
N ILE A 385 -8.06 27.42 2.11
CA ILE A 385 -8.45 27.19 0.72
C ILE A 385 -7.52 26.16 0.09
N ARG A 386 -8.11 25.25 -0.67
CA ARG A 386 -7.40 24.35 -1.58
C ARG A 386 -7.98 24.54 -2.97
N SER A 387 -7.09 24.76 -3.94
CA SER A 387 -7.45 24.98 -5.33
C SER A 387 -6.71 23.98 -6.20
N HIS A 388 -7.43 23.29 -7.08
CA HIS A 388 -6.86 22.33 -8.02
C HIS A 388 -7.81 22.09 -9.20
N VAL A 389 -7.35 21.31 -10.17
CA VAL A 389 -8.19 20.82 -11.28
C VAL A 389 -8.52 19.35 -11.00
N PRO A 390 -9.81 18.99 -10.80
CA PRO A 390 -10.21 17.62 -10.58
C PRO A 390 -9.85 16.68 -11.74
N ILE A 391 -9.73 15.39 -11.44
CA ILE A 391 -9.50 14.36 -12.46
C ILE A 391 -10.72 14.24 -13.41
N ALA A 392 -10.48 13.86 -14.66
CA ALA A 392 -11.51 13.75 -15.72
C ALA A 392 -12.42 12.52 -15.57
N GLN A 393 -12.91 12.25 -14.36
CA GLN A 393 -13.78 11.11 -14.06
C GLN A 393 -14.86 11.54 -13.07
N SER A 394 -16.08 11.03 -13.23
CA SER A 394 -17.22 11.38 -12.36
C SER A 394 -17.00 11.02 -10.88
N ILE A 395 -15.99 10.20 -10.58
CA ILE A 395 -15.61 9.79 -9.22
C ILE A 395 -14.64 10.77 -8.52
N TRP A 396 -14.29 11.91 -9.14
CA TRP A 396 -13.37 12.90 -8.59
C TRP A 396 -13.67 13.33 -7.13
N PRO A 397 -14.93 13.43 -6.64
CA PRO A 397 -15.17 13.85 -5.26
C PRO A 397 -14.60 12.89 -4.22
N TRP A 398 -14.54 11.58 -4.54
CA TRP A 398 -13.92 10.57 -3.68
C TRP A 398 -12.41 10.76 -3.56
N VAL A 399 -11.77 11.16 -4.66
CA VAL A 399 -10.33 11.40 -4.73
C VAL A 399 -9.99 12.65 -3.93
N ASP A 400 -10.70 13.74 -4.17
CA ASP A 400 -10.49 15.02 -3.49
C ASP A 400 -10.69 14.91 -1.97
N THR A 401 -11.73 14.19 -1.54
CA THR A 401 -12.00 13.98 -0.12
C THR A 401 -10.95 13.07 0.54
N LEU A 402 -10.48 12.02 -0.15
CA LEU A 402 -9.36 11.22 0.33
C LEU A 402 -8.07 12.03 0.42
N GLU A 403 -7.72 12.82 -0.60
CA GLU A 403 -6.54 13.69 -0.56
C GLU A 403 -6.67 14.75 0.55
N TYR A 404 -7.88 15.22 0.82
CA TYR A 404 -8.13 16.11 1.95
C TYR A 404 -7.72 15.48 3.27
N LEU A 405 -8.27 14.30 3.55
CA LEU A 405 -8.05 13.52 4.77
C LEU A 405 -6.59 13.06 4.88
N SER A 406 -6.01 12.59 3.78
CA SER A 406 -4.61 12.16 3.65
C SER A 406 -3.63 13.27 4.04
N ASN A 407 -3.82 14.48 3.52
CA ASN A 407 -2.97 15.62 3.85
C ASN A 407 -3.08 16.01 5.33
N ASN A 408 -4.29 16.00 5.89
CA ASN A 408 -4.48 16.27 7.32
C ASN A 408 -3.83 15.19 8.20
N LEU A 409 -3.94 13.91 7.80
CA LEU A 409 -3.29 12.79 8.47
C LEU A 409 -1.76 12.93 8.43
N LYS A 410 -1.20 13.32 7.28
CA LYS A 410 0.24 13.55 7.11
C LYS A 410 0.75 14.68 8.00
N GLU A 411 0.03 15.80 8.05
CA GLU A 411 0.39 16.91 8.94
C GLU A 411 0.25 16.53 10.42
N MET A 412 -0.77 15.76 10.79
CA MET A 412 -0.94 15.23 12.15
C MET A 412 0.23 14.31 12.55
N ILE A 413 0.65 13.39 11.68
CA ILE A 413 1.81 12.51 11.89
C ILE A 413 3.10 13.33 12.07
N LYS A 414 3.29 14.39 11.29
CA LYS A 414 4.46 15.27 11.42
C LYS A 414 4.47 16.04 12.75
N GLN A 415 3.33 16.57 13.16
CA GLN A 415 3.23 17.37 14.37
C GLN A 415 3.38 16.51 15.64
N LYS A 416 2.83 15.28 15.62
CA LYS A 416 2.86 14.25 16.69
C LYS A 416 1.95 14.41 17.93
N PRO A 417 1.37 15.55 18.37
CA PRO A 417 0.87 15.65 19.75
C PRO A 417 -0.60 15.23 19.86
N LEU A 418 -1.33 15.17 18.74
CA LEU A 418 -2.79 14.95 18.71
C LEU A 418 -3.20 13.50 19.02
N LEU A 419 -2.25 12.57 19.05
CA LEU A 419 -2.49 11.17 19.42
C LEU A 419 -2.00 10.84 20.84
N LEU A 420 -1.57 11.85 21.60
CA LEU A 420 -1.02 11.70 22.94
C LEU A 420 -2.13 11.79 23.98
N GLU A 421 -2.24 10.79 24.85
CA GLU A 421 -3.22 10.79 25.94
C GLU A 421 -2.67 10.25 27.26
N ASP A 422 -1.92 9.15 27.20
CA ASP A 422 -1.29 8.50 28.34
C ASP A 422 -0.01 7.77 27.91
N GLY A 423 0.66 7.04 28.81
CA GLY A 423 1.83 6.20 28.49
C GLY A 423 3.08 6.97 28.04
N ILE A 424 4.05 6.25 27.47
CA ILE A 424 5.41 6.77 27.28
C ILE A 424 5.43 7.93 26.28
N LEU A 425 4.57 7.94 25.26
CA LEU A 425 4.55 9.02 24.27
C LEU A 425 4.17 10.36 24.90
N LEU A 426 3.25 10.32 25.87
CA LEU A 426 2.93 11.50 26.66
C LEU A 426 4.11 11.90 27.54
N ASP A 427 4.75 10.94 28.20
CA ASP A 427 5.91 11.21 29.05
C ASP A 427 7.07 11.84 28.24
N GLU A 428 7.36 11.36 27.02
CA GLU A 428 8.34 11.97 26.11
C GLU A 428 7.94 13.39 25.69
N TYR A 429 6.64 13.63 25.48
CA TYR A 429 6.13 14.96 25.14
C TYR A 429 6.29 15.94 26.30
N ILE A 430 5.89 15.56 27.52
CA ILE A 430 6.05 16.38 28.72
C ILE A 430 7.53 16.64 28.96
N TRP A 431 8.36 15.59 29.02
CA TRP A 431 9.80 15.71 29.22
C TRP A 431 10.47 16.64 28.21
N GLY A 432 10.20 16.42 26.93
CA GLY A 432 10.79 17.19 25.86
C GLY A 432 10.37 18.67 25.87
N LEU A 433 9.12 18.94 26.23
CA LEU A 433 8.66 20.32 26.41
C LEU A 433 9.25 20.97 27.67
N SER A 434 9.37 20.25 28.78
CA SER A 434 10.03 20.73 30.00
C SER A 434 11.51 21.08 29.75
N CYS A 435 12.24 20.25 28.99
CA CYS A 435 13.61 20.54 28.59
C CYS A 435 13.68 21.85 27.80
N ARG A 436 12.81 22.01 26.78
CA ARG A 436 12.78 23.21 25.95
C ARG A 436 12.40 24.48 26.72
N LEU A 437 11.41 24.41 27.61
CA LEU A 437 11.00 25.54 28.45
C LEU A 437 12.14 26.01 29.36
N THR A 438 12.91 25.06 29.90
CA THR A 438 14.02 25.36 30.82
C THR A 438 15.38 25.47 30.12
N ASN A 439 15.39 25.61 28.79
CA ASN A 439 16.58 25.77 27.96
C ASN A 439 17.63 24.65 28.16
N ARG A 440 17.17 23.42 28.39
CA ARG A 440 17.98 22.20 28.45
C ARG A 440 18.00 21.54 27.07
N GLY A 441 19.19 21.09 26.64
CA GLY A 441 19.39 20.45 25.34
C GLY A 441 18.74 19.07 25.24
N SER A 442 18.61 18.54 24.02
CA SER A 442 17.95 17.24 23.74
C SER A 442 18.66 16.01 24.32
N LEU A 443 19.91 16.17 24.76
CA LEU A 443 20.71 15.12 25.41
C LEU A 443 20.64 15.18 26.95
N TYR A 444 19.95 16.18 27.51
CA TYR A 444 19.72 16.24 28.95
C TYR A 444 18.79 15.10 29.36
N ASP A 445 19.17 14.36 30.39
CA ASP A 445 18.41 13.20 30.90
C ASP A 445 18.36 13.16 32.44
N ASP A 446 18.70 14.26 33.13
CA ASP A 446 18.56 14.34 34.58
C ASP A 446 17.12 14.69 35.02
N VAL A 447 16.90 15.31 36.18
CA VAL A 447 15.59 15.74 36.64
C VAL A 447 15.38 17.24 36.40
N ILE A 448 14.13 17.65 36.29
CA ILE A 448 13.68 19.06 36.22
C ILE A 448 12.72 19.28 37.38
N SER A 449 12.96 20.30 38.21
CA SER A 449 12.01 20.63 39.27
C SER A 449 10.73 21.20 38.66
N ILE A 450 9.57 20.74 39.12
CA ILE A 450 8.27 21.30 38.68
C ILE A 450 8.20 22.79 39.01
N SER A 451 8.85 23.24 40.08
CA SER A 451 8.91 24.67 40.43
C SER A 451 9.57 25.54 39.35
N GLU A 452 10.49 25.01 38.56
CA GLU A 452 11.10 25.73 37.42
C GLU A 452 10.10 25.91 36.27
N ILE A 453 9.21 24.94 36.09
CA ILE A 453 8.18 24.94 35.03
C ILE A 453 7.02 25.87 35.41
N GLU A 454 6.69 25.98 36.69
CA GLU A 454 5.60 26.83 37.20
C GLU A 454 5.70 28.30 36.78
N GLU A 455 6.91 28.82 36.54
CA GLU A 455 7.10 30.18 36.02
C GLU A 455 6.38 30.42 34.68
N TYR A 456 6.23 29.36 33.88
CA TYR A 456 5.59 29.40 32.56
C TYR A 456 4.07 29.22 32.63
N ARG A 457 3.47 28.97 33.81
CA ARG A 457 2.02 28.74 33.97
C ARG A 457 1.19 29.93 33.52
N LYS A 458 1.74 31.14 33.62
CA LYS A 458 1.13 32.38 33.09
C LYS A 458 0.81 32.32 31.59
N TYR A 459 1.46 31.42 30.84
CA TYR A 459 1.23 31.21 29.41
C TYR A 459 0.23 30.08 29.10
N SER A 460 -0.39 29.45 30.11
CA SER A 460 -1.36 28.35 29.91
C SER A 460 -2.59 28.73 29.09
N TYR A 461 -2.94 30.02 29.02
CA TYR A 461 -4.05 30.53 28.21
C TYR A 461 -3.62 31.04 26.83
N ALA A 462 -2.32 31.01 26.51
CA ALA A 462 -1.82 31.47 25.22
C ALA A 462 -2.24 30.50 24.12
N THR A 463 -2.94 31.01 23.10
CA THR A 463 -3.40 30.21 21.96
C THR A 463 -2.30 29.90 20.94
N ASN A 464 -1.18 30.62 20.99
CA ASN A 464 -0.06 30.51 20.06
C ASN A 464 1.28 30.69 20.79
N PHE A 465 1.61 29.80 21.72
CA PHE A 465 2.93 29.81 22.36
C PHE A 465 3.94 29.10 21.46
N TYR A 466 5.01 29.80 21.06
CA TYR A 466 6.02 29.27 20.16
C TYR A 466 7.33 29.03 20.90
N ILE A 467 7.91 27.85 20.71
CA ILE A 467 9.32 27.57 21.03
C ILE A 467 9.97 26.96 19.79
N ASN A 468 11.07 27.55 19.32
CA ASN A 468 11.82 27.09 18.15
C ASN A 468 10.92 26.78 16.94
N HIS A 469 10.05 27.73 16.57
CA HIS A 469 9.07 27.64 15.48
C HIS A 469 8.01 26.52 15.62
N THR A 470 7.93 25.86 16.78
CA THR A 470 6.89 24.87 17.09
C THR A 470 5.80 25.51 17.94
N VAL A 471 4.54 25.42 17.49
CA VAL A 471 3.37 25.79 18.30
C VAL A 471 3.20 24.75 19.42
N ILE A 472 3.02 25.23 20.64
CA ILE A 472 2.82 24.39 21.81
C ILE A 472 1.45 24.66 22.41
N ASP A 473 0.73 23.58 22.69
CA ASP A 473 -0.47 23.63 23.52
C ASP A 473 -0.09 23.67 25.00
N MET A 474 0.10 24.89 25.51
CA MET A 474 0.44 25.13 26.91
C MET A 474 -0.69 24.74 27.86
N LYS A 475 -1.95 24.78 27.40
CA LYS A 475 -3.10 24.38 28.21
C LYS A 475 -3.08 22.88 28.45
N PHE A 476 -2.87 22.10 27.40
CA PHE A 476 -2.72 20.64 27.51
C PHE A 476 -1.50 20.29 28.37
N TYR A 477 -0.35 20.92 28.13
CA TYR A 477 0.86 20.67 28.91
C TYR A 477 0.64 20.89 30.42
N PHE A 478 0.10 22.04 30.83
CA PHE A 478 -0.12 22.31 32.25
C PHE A 478 -1.22 21.45 32.87
N HIS A 479 -2.22 21.03 32.08
CA HIS A 479 -3.19 20.04 32.56
C HIS A 479 -2.52 18.71 32.96
N GLU A 480 -1.52 18.26 32.21
CA GLU A 480 -0.75 17.07 32.55
C GLU A 480 0.21 17.29 33.72
N ILE A 481 0.85 18.47 33.80
CA ILE A 481 1.66 18.86 34.98
C ILE A 481 0.82 18.82 36.26
N ASP A 482 -0.42 19.32 36.22
CA ASP A 482 -1.34 19.28 37.37
C ASP A 482 -1.64 17.84 37.80
N LYS A 483 -1.75 16.90 36.87
CA LYS A 483 -1.89 15.47 37.21
C LYS A 483 -0.65 14.93 37.91
N LEU A 484 0.57 15.34 37.52
CA LEU A 484 1.80 14.92 38.21
C LEU A 484 1.86 15.49 39.64
N ILE A 485 1.53 16.78 39.81
CA ILE A 485 1.45 17.44 41.12
C ILE A 485 0.42 16.73 42.01
N ASN A 486 -0.77 16.42 41.48
CA ASN A 486 -1.83 15.72 42.22
C ASN A 486 -1.44 14.29 42.64
N ARG A 487 -0.46 13.68 41.96
CA ARG A 487 0.15 12.39 42.34
C ARG A 487 1.30 12.54 43.34
N GLY A 488 1.59 13.75 43.82
CA GLY A 488 2.66 14.06 44.76
C GLY A 488 4.05 14.14 44.14
N GLN A 489 4.16 14.24 42.81
CA GLN A 489 5.45 14.41 42.16
C GLN A 489 5.93 15.85 42.26
N THR A 490 7.24 16.02 42.46
CA THR A 490 7.91 17.33 42.54
C THR A 490 8.94 17.53 41.43
N PHE A 491 9.28 16.45 40.71
CA PHE A 491 10.27 16.45 39.63
C PHE A 491 9.71 15.75 38.40
N ILE A 492 10.15 16.19 37.24
CA ILE A 492 9.96 15.53 35.94
C ILE A 492 11.30 14.87 35.59
N SER A 493 11.29 13.64 35.10
CA SER A 493 12.49 12.90 34.70
C SER A 493 12.38 12.39 33.28
N ALA A 494 13.52 12.20 32.62
CA ALA A 494 13.57 11.49 31.35
C ALA A 494 12.90 10.10 31.52
N PRO A 495 12.01 9.71 30.60
CA PRO A 495 11.20 8.51 30.79
C PRO A 495 11.91 7.23 30.32
N TRP A 496 13.14 7.33 29.82
CA TRP A 496 13.99 6.23 29.38
C TRP A 496 15.25 6.08 30.25
N PRO A 497 15.98 4.95 30.16
CA PRO A 497 17.26 4.78 30.87
C PRO A 497 18.25 5.92 30.59
N LYS A 498 18.79 6.48 31.69
CA LYS A 498 19.75 7.57 31.71
C LYS A 498 21.17 7.08 31.37
N HIS A 499 22.05 8.01 31.03
CA HIS A 499 23.47 7.72 30.88
C HIS A 499 24.08 7.21 32.19
N ASP A 500 25.06 6.32 32.08
CA ASP A 500 25.76 5.69 33.21
C ASP A 500 27.27 5.99 33.24
N ILE A 501 27.77 6.70 32.23
CA ILE A 501 29.15 7.18 32.16
C ILE A 501 29.15 8.71 32.16
N PRO A 502 30.00 9.37 32.97
CA PRO A 502 30.11 10.83 32.95
C PRO A 502 30.51 11.37 31.58
N TYR A 503 29.96 12.51 31.21
CA TYR A 503 30.37 13.24 30.01
C TYR A 503 31.86 13.58 30.07
N LYS A 504 32.59 13.24 29.00
CA LYS A 504 34.02 13.57 28.85
C LYS A 504 34.19 15.00 28.28
N GLY A 505 33.72 16.02 29.01
CA GLY A 505 33.94 17.43 28.66
C GLY A 505 33.28 17.89 27.35
N ASN A 506 33.81 18.97 26.75
CA ASN A 506 33.28 19.60 25.53
C ASN A 506 33.77 18.87 24.26
N GLY A 507 33.32 17.64 24.05
CA GLY A 507 33.60 16.85 22.84
C GLY A 507 33.20 15.39 23.04
N GLY A 508 32.63 14.78 22.00
CA GLY A 508 32.17 13.39 22.03
C GLY A 508 30.92 13.17 21.19
N TRP A 509 30.63 11.92 20.88
CA TRP A 509 29.39 11.51 20.22
C TRP A 509 28.26 11.32 21.22
N VAL A 510 27.02 11.42 20.76
CA VAL A 510 25.81 11.36 21.60
C VAL A 510 25.66 10.05 22.39
N TRP A 511 26.37 9.00 21.98
CA TRP A 511 26.37 7.68 22.63
C TRP A 511 27.55 7.46 23.60
N ASP A 512 28.55 8.34 23.63
CA ASP A 512 29.74 8.19 24.49
C ASP A 512 29.44 8.14 26.01
N PRO A 513 28.42 8.83 26.54
CA PRO A 513 28.02 8.74 27.95
C PRO A 513 27.37 7.41 28.34
N TYR A 514 27.22 6.46 27.42
CA TYR A 514 26.55 5.19 27.68
C TYR A 514 27.55 4.02 27.62
N SER A 515 27.50 3.13 28.62
CA SER A 515 28.12 1.81 28.51
C SER A 515 27.39 0.98 27.46
N ASP A 516 28.06 -0.03 26.88
CA ASP A 516 27.43 -0.89 25.86
C ASP A 516 26.20 -1.60 26.44
N GLN A 517 26.26 -2.00 27.70
CA GLN A 517 25.13 -2.58 28.42
C GLN A 517 23.98 -1.57 28.59
N ARG A 518 24.28 -0.30 28.90
CA ARG A 518 23.25 0.73 28.98
C ARG A 518 22.62 1.05 27.63
N ILE A 519 23.40 1.02 26.54
CA ILE A 519 22.88 1.15 25.17
C ILE A 519 21.88 0.03 24.88
N LEU A 520 22.23 -1.22 25.21
CA LEU A 520 21.32 -2.36 25.06
C LEU A 520 20.03 -2.18 25.86
N GLU A 521 20.13 -1.87 27.16
CA GLU A 521 18.97 -1.65 28.04
C GLU A 521 18.05 -0.53 27.52
N LYS A 522 18.64 0.59 27.10
CA LYS A 522 17.91 1.72 26.53
C LYS A 522 17.21 1.32 25.23
N THR A 523 17.88 0.55 24.39
CA THR A 523 17.32 0.08 23.12
C THR A 523 16.13 -0.87 23.35
N VAL A 524 16.28 -1.86 24.23
CA VAL A 524 15.19 -2.77 24.61
C VAL A 524 14.00 -1.97 25.13
N PHE A 525 14.23 -1.05 26.07
CA PHE A 525 13.18 -0.19 26.62
C PHE A 525 12.41 0.58 25.54
N ILE A 526 13.14 1.21 24.60
CA ILE A 526 12.53 2.03 23.56
C ILE A 526 11.68 1.19 22.61
N TYR A 527 12.22 0.07 22.12
CA TYR A 527 11.52 -0.77 21.16
C TYR A 527 10.33 -1.53 21.78
N GLU A 528 10.43 -1.97 23.03
CA GLU A 528 9.30 -2.60 23.74
C GLU A 528 8.13 -1.63 23.89
N ASN A 529 8.43 -0.41 24.33
CA ASN A 529 7.40 0.60 24.48
C ASN A 529 6.87 1.06 23.12
N ALA A 530 7.70 1.16 22.08
CA ALA A 530 7.23 1.49 20.73
C ALA A 530 6.21 0.48 20.20
N ILE A 531 6.41 -0.83 20.42
CA ILE A 531 5.42 -1.85 19.99
C ILE A 531 4.10 -1.67 20.74
N LYS A 532 4.15 -1.46 22.07
CA LYS A 532 2.96 -1.23 22.90
C LYS A 532 2.19 0.02 22.46
N GLU A 533 2.91 1.10 22.22
CA GLU A 533 2.36 2.39 21.82
C GLU A 533 1.78 2.38 20.41
N TYR A 534 2.47 1.76 19.46
CA TYR A 534 1.94 1.54 18.11
C TYR A 534 0.58 0.81 18.17
N LEU A 535 0.49 -0.28 18.95
CA LEU A 535 -0.77 -1.01 19.12
C LEU A 535 -1.86 -0.15 19.72
N ARG A 536 -1.55 0.60 20.77
CA ARG A 536 -2.52 1.47 21.43
C ARG A 536 -3.07 2.52 20.46
N ILE A 537 -2.21 3.13 19.64
CA ILE A 537 -2.66 4.07 18.60
C ILE A 537 -3.55 3.35 17.58
N MET A 538 -3.18 2.15 17.12
CA MET A 538 -3.94 1.43 16.09
C MET A 538 -5.33 1.04 16.59
N GLU A 539 -5.41 0.51 17.82
CA GLU A 539 -6.67 0.11 18.44
C GLU A 539 -7.61 1.30 18.65
N LYS A 540 -7.07 2.43 19.10
CA LYS A 540 -7.89 3.60 19.41
C LYS A 540 -8.29 4.37 18.16
N TRP A 541 -7.32 4.70 17.32
CA TRP A 541 -7.51 5.69 16.26
C TRP A 541 -7.75 5.05 14.89
N PHE A 542 -7.29 3.82 14.65
CA PHE A 542 -7.40 3.16 13.34
C PHE A 542 -8.25 1.88 13.34
N PRO A 543 -9.37 1.77 14.09
CA PRO A 543 -10.08 0.50 14.27
C PRO A 543 -10.58 -0.14 12.97
N LEU A 544 -10.89 0.67 11.95
CA LEU A 544 -11.40 0.23 10.64
C LEU A 544 -10.32 0.15 9.54
N VAL A 545 -9.08 0.56 9.84
CA VAL A 545 -7.95 0.56 8.89
C VAL A 545 -6.85 -0.42 9.32
N LYS A 546 -6.70 -0.67 10.63
CA LYS A 546 -5.60 -1.45 11.23
C LYS A 546 -5.42 -2.83 10.61
N GLU A 547 -6.52 -3.48 10.22
CA GLU A 547 -6.53 -4.80 9.58
C GLU A 547 -5.87 -4.82 8.19
N ASN A 548 -5.59 -3.65 7.59
CA ASN A 548 -4.86 -3.53 6.33
C ASN A 548 -3.40 -3.06 6.54
N LEU A 549 -2.98 -2.78 7.78
CA LEU A 549 -1.64 -2.28 8.11
C LEU A 549 -0.69 -3.44 8.39
N SER A 550 0.51 -3.36 7.81
CA SER A 550 1.40 -4.52 7.81
C SER A 550 1.98 -4.85 9.17
N LEU A 551 2.46 -3.87 9.94
CA LEU A 551 3.02 -4.15 11.26
C LEU A 551 1.94 -4.64 12.23
N TYR A 552 0.75 -4.03 12.18
CA TYR A 552 -0.37 -4.47 13.01
C TYR A 552 -0.74 -5.95 12.76
N ASN A 553 -0.82 -6.38 11.49
CA ASN A 553 -1.13 -7.77 11.13
C ASN A 553 -0.04 -8.78 11.53
N LEU A 554 1.20 -8.33 11.81
CA LEU A 554 2.25 -9.19 12.33
C LEU A 554 2.03 -9.49 13.83
N ILE A 555 1.63 -8.50 14.60
CA ILE A 555 1.55 -8.60 16.07
C ILE A 555 0.61 -9.73 16.54
N PRO A 556 0.93 -10.47 17.63
CA PRO A 556 2.14 -10.37 18.46
C PRO A 556 3.43 -10.83 17.77
N VAL A 557 4.54 -10.20 18.16
CA VAL A 557 5.88 -10.41 17.57
C VAL A 557 6.99 -10.46 18.61
N LYS A 558 7.99 -11.27 18.34
CA LYS A 558 9.32 -11.20 18.93
C LYS A 558 10.21 -10.36 18.00
N LEU A 559 10.66 -9.21 18.46
CA LEU A 559 11.62 -8.39 17.71
C LEU A 559 13.04 -8.81 18.07
N ASN A 560 13.71 -9.55 17.19
CA ASN A 560 15.10 -9.96 17.35
C ASN A 560 16.04 -8.89 16.80
N GLY A 561 17.20 -8.70 17.42
CA GLY A 561 18.19 -7.75 16.92
C GLY A 561 19.56 -7.87 17.56
N ASP A 562 20.56 -7.55 16.75
CA ASP A 562 21.97 -7.59 17.09
C ASP A 562 22.52 -6.16 17.02
N ILE A 563 22.96 -5.65 18.17
CA ILE A 563 23.50 -4.30 18.32
C ILE A 563 25.02 -4.36 18.22
N HIS A 564 25.57 -3.56 17.31
CA HIS A 564 27.01 -3.46 17.09
C HIS A 564 27.49 -2.08 17.50
N ILE A 565 28.52 -2.03 18.35
CA ILE A 565 29.12 -0.78 18.84
C ILE A 565 30.61 -0.83 18.52
N SER A 566 31.08 0.07 17.65
CA SER A 566 32.50 0.21 17.35
C SER A 566 33.08 1.38 18.14
N ARG A 567 33.95 1.10 19.12
CA ARG A 567 34.64 2.14 19.89
C ARG A 567 36.02 2.52 19.31
N GLU A 568 36.45 1.91 18.19
CA GLU A 568 37.70 2.23 17.51
C GLU A 568 37.55 3.34 16.46
N ASN A 569 38.51 4.27 16.44
CA ASN A 569 38.55 5.52 15.67
C ASN A 569 38.29 5.37 14.15
N ALA A 570 37.03 5.43 13.74
CA ALA A 570 36.67 5.76 12.37
C ALA A 570 35.50 6.75 12.38
N TYR A 571 35.64 7.79 11.57
CA TYR A 571 34.72 8.91 11.31
C TYR A 571 33.26 8.51 10.93
N HIS A 572 32.93 7.21 10.94
CA HIS A 572 31.67 6.58 10.52
C HIS A 572 31.16 5.45 11.45
N GLY A 573 31.67 5.32 12.68
CA GLY A 573 31.49 4.13 13.55
C GLY A 573 30.41 4.18 14.65
N GLY A 574 29.29 4.87 14.45
CA GLY A 574 28.21 4.90 15.47
C GLY A 574 27.55 3.54 15.72
N PRO A 575 26.82 3.35 16.84
CA PRO A 575 26.08 2.12 17.10
C PRO A 575 25.11 1.79 15.96
N THR A 576 25.11 0.54 15.50
CA THR A 576 24.22 0.04 14.44
C THR A 576 23.45 -1.17 14.93
N MET A 577 22.33 -1.46 14.30
CA MET A 577 21.50 -2.60 14.66
C MET A 577 20.98 -3.33 13.42
N ASN A 578 21.18 -4.64 13.40
CA ASN A 578 20.45 -5.55 12.52
C ASN A 578 19.23 -6.09 13.27
N TRP A 579 18.06 -6.16 12.63
CA TRP A 579 16.84 -6.60 13.31
C TRP A 579 15.86 -7.31 12.38
N ASN A 580 14.99 -8.14 12.96
CA ASN A 580 13.87 -8.80 12.29
C ASN A 580 12.69 -9.02 13.25
N PHE A 581 11.47 -8.98 12.72
CA PHE A 581 10.28 -9.42 13.44
C PHE A 581 10.01 -10.90 13.20
N GLU A 582 9.97 -11.68 14.26
CA GLU A 582 9.47 -13.06 14.28
C GLU A 582 8.05 -13.06 14.84
N VAL A 583 7.09 -13.65 14.12
CA VAL A 583 5.70 -13.68 14.57
C VAL A 583 5.44 -14.77 15.60
N LEU A 584 4.64 -14.40 16.59
CA LEU A 584 4.25 -15.20 17.73
C LEU A 584 2.83 -15.77 17.56
N GLN A 585 2.51 -16.81 18.33
CA GLN A 585 1.18 -17.42 18.30
C GLN A 585 0.12 -16.43 18.77
N LYS A 586 -1.13 -16.61 18.32
CA LYS A 586 -2.25 -15.76 18.78
C LYS A 586 -2.42 -15.94 20.30
N GLY A 587 -2.46 -14.83 21.04
CA GLY A 587 -2.57 -14.82 22.50
C GLY A 587 -1.25 -14.66 23.24
N GLU A 588 -0.10 -14.76 22.57
CA GLU A 588 1.19 -14.39 23.15
C GLU A 588 1.36 -12.85 23.19
N SER A 589 2.28 -12.37 24.03
CA SER A 589 2.62 -10.96 24.12
C SER A 589 3.87 -10.66 23.30
N SER A 590 3.88 -9.51 22.62
CA SER A 590 5.10 -9.05 21.94
C SER A 590 6.21 -8.74 22.94
N TYR A 591 7.46 -9.04 22.56
CA TYR A 591 8.65 -8.71 23.35
C TYR A 591 9.86 -8.46 22.46
N VAL A 592 10.89 -7.82 23.02
CA VAL A 592 12.13 -7.51 22.31
C VAL A 592 13.24 -8.43 22.82
N ASN A 593 14.02 -8.97 21.90
CA ASN A 593 15.15 -9.85 22.19
C ASN A 593 16.40 -9.31 21.48
N PHE A 594 17.04 -8.34 22.10
CA PHE A 594 18.26 -7.72 21.60
C PHE A 594 19.49 -8.22 22.35
N ARG A 595 20.61 -8.34 21.63
CA ARG A 595 21.92 -8.70 22.20
C ARG A 595 23.02 -7.83 21.62
N LEU A 596 24.11 -7.69 22.36
CA LEU A 596 25.35 -7.11 21.86
C LEU A 596 26.08 -8.19 21.05
N ASP A 597 26.49 -7.85 19.82
CA ASP A 597 27.21 -8.77 18.94
C ASP A 597 28.63 -8.28 18.65
N ASP A 598 29.56 -9.23 18.61
CA ASP A 598 30.99 -8.98 18.50
C ASP A 598 31.44 -9.04 17.03
N ILE A 599 32.26 -8.09 16.60
CA ILE A 599 32.53 -7.76 15.17
C ILE A 599 33.09 -8.95 14.35
N ASN A 600 33.61 -9.98 15.02
CA ASN A 600 34.33 -11.10 14.42
C ASN A 600 33.45 -12.23 13.82
N ASN A 601 32.14 -12.29 14.09
CA ASN A 601 31.25 -13.37 13.61
C ASN A 601 30.39 -13.00 12.39
N ARG A 602 30.89 -12.10 11.53
CA ARG A 602 30.09 -11.40 10.50
C ARG A 602 29.62 -12.19 9.28
N ARG A 603 29.73 -13.51 9.21
CA ARG A 603 29.38 -14.25 7.98
C ARG A 603 28.66 -15.56 8.30
N ASN A 604 27.35 -15.59 8.01
CA ASN A 604 26.54 -16.71 7.47
C ASN A 604 25.16 -16.92 8.13
N GLU A 605 24.83 -16.33 9.29
CA GLU A 605 23.55 -16.63 9.97
C GLU A 605 22.33 -15.82 9.49
N SER A 606 22.51 -14.69 8.81
CA SER A 606 21.40 -13.77 8.51
C SER A 606 20.43 -14.30 7.46
N MET A 607 20.90 -14.87 6.35
CA MET A 607 20.04 -15.36 5.25
C MET A 607 19.26 -16.64 5.57
N GLU A 608 19.84 -17.60 6.30
CA GLU A 608 19.13 -18.80 6.74
C GLU A 608 18.01 -18.50 7.76
N ASN A 609 18.20 -17.50 8.63
CA ASN A 609 17.17 -17.11 9.59
C ASN A 609 15.99 -16.40 8.92
N TYR A 610 16.22 -15.60 7.87
CA TYR A 610 15.13 -14.93 7.14
C TYR A 610 14.13 -15.93 6.54
N SER A 611 14.60 -16.99 5.87
CA SER A 611 13.71 -17.99 5.27
C SER A 611 12.91 -18.78 6.32
N LYS A 612 13.52 -19.10 7.47
CA LYS A 612 12.89 -19.81 8.60
C LYS A 612 11.84 -18.94 9.31
N VAL A 613 12.14 -17.67 9.57
CA VAL A 613 11.21 -16.71 10.18
C VAL A 613 10.00 -16.48 9.27
N TRP A 614 10.22 -16.35 7.96
CA TRP A 614 9.16 -16.27 6.96
C TRP A 614 8.30 -17.53 6.88
N LYS A 615 8.89 -18.74 6.95
CA LYS A 615 8.11 -19.99 7.01
C LYS A 615 7.16 -20.01 8.21
N LYS A 616 7.62 -19.60 9.40
CA LYS A 616 6.78 -19.52 10.62
C LYS A 616 5.67 -18.47 10.51
N LEU A 617 6.01 -17.26 10.07
CA LEU A 617 5.09 -16.14 9.82
C LEU A 617 3.82 -16.58 9.08
N ARG A 618 4.02 -17.38 8.03
CA ARG A 618 2.98 -17.76 7.06
C ARG A 618 2.06 -18.87 7.54
N VAL A 619 2.54 -19.76 8.41
CA VAL A 619 1.70 -20.76 9.10
C VAL A 619 0.81 -20.07 10.13
N ILE A 620 1.38 -19.10 10.85
CA ILE A 620 0.74 -18.47 12.00
C ILE A 620 -0.26 -17.36 11.60
N ARG A 621 -0.13 -16.77 10.40
CA ARG A 621 -0.98 -15.66 9.90
C ARG A 621 -1.47 -15.83 8.46
N ARG A 622 -1.88 -17.05 8.08
CA ARG A 622 -2.28 -17.38 6.70
C ARG A 622 -3.40 -16.47 6.16
N GLU A 623 -4.35 -16.12 7.02
CA GLU A 623 -5.54 -15.32 6.71
C GLU A 623 -5.26 -13.84 6.43
N LYS A 624 -4.09 -13.33 6.83
CA LYS A 624 -3.67 -11.92 6.65
C LYS A 624 -2.53 -11.75 5.65
N SER A 625 -2.23 -12.79 4.87
CA SER A 625 -1.06 -12.85 4.00
C SER A 625 -0.95 -11.72 2.96
N GLU A 626 -2.06 -11.12 2.57
CA GLU A 626 -2.16 -9.98 1.64
C GLU A 626 -1.61 -8.67 2.22
N TRP A 627 -1.65 -8.55 3.54
CA TRP A 627 -1.28 -7.33 4.27
C TRP A 627 0.07 -7.44 4.97
N ILE A 628 0.64 -8.65 5.07
CA ILE A 628 1.86 -8.91 5.82
C ILE A 628 3.10 -8.83 4.91
N ARG A 629 4.16 -8.19 5.41
CA ARG A 629 5.50 -8.16 4.79
C ARG A 629 6.56 -8.59 5.79
N SER A 630 7.75 -8.98 5.32
CA SER A 630 8.91 -9.05 6.23
C SER A 630 9.21 -7.65 6.68
N LEU A 631 9.37 -7.50 7.98
CA LEU A 631 9.97 -6.31 8.54
C LEU A 631 11.30 -6.74 9.12
N SER A 632 12.36 -6.35 8.42
CA SER A 632 13.74 -6.52 8.84
C SER A 632 14.59 -5.41 8.26
N GLY A 633 15.70 -5.11 8.92
CA GLY A 633 16.59 -4.07 8.41
C GLY A 633 17.91 -4.02 9.14
N SER A 634 18.76 -3.12 8.64
CA SER A 634 20.02 -2.72 9.24
C SER A 634 20.07 -1.21 9.25
N ASN A 635 20.11 -0.60 10.43
CA ASN A 635 20.06 0.85 10.58
C ASN A 635 21.11 1.36 11.59
N ILE A 636 21.45 2.64 11.49
CA ILE A 636 22.10 3.36 12.59
C ILE A 636 21.12 3.44 13.75
N LEU A 637 21.61 3.24 14.97
CA LEU A 637 20.81 3.23 16.17
C LEU A 637 20.50 4.67 16.62
N ASP A 638 19.33 5.17 16.24
CA ASP A 638 18.86 6.52 16.58
C ASP A 638 17.93 6.51 17.79
N ILE A 639 18.51 6.29 18.98
CA ILE A 639 17.77 6.18 20.25
C ILE A 639 18.14 7.26 21.29
N PHE A 640 19.03 8.18 20.91
CA PHE A 640 19.67 9.13 21.84
C PHE A 640 19.00 10.50 21.87
N GLY A 641 17.96 10.72 21.05
CA GLY A 641 17.23 11.98 20.97
C GLY A 641 16.22 12.19 22.11
N GLU A 642 15.47 13.29 22.01
CA GLU A 642 14.45 13.72 22.98
C GLU A 642 13.16 12.90 22.92
N LYS A 643 12.87 12.20 21.81
CA LYS A 643 11.59 11.49 21.61
C LYS A 643 11.75 10.18 20.84
N PRO A 644 12.66 9.29 21.28
CA PRO A 644 13.02 8.11 20.51
C PRO A 644 11.84 7.16 20.27
N VAL A 645 10.96 6.95 21.26
CA VAL A 645 9.79 6.07 21.11
C VAL A 645 8.78 6.69 20.15
N THR A 646 8.45 7.97 20.33
CA THR A 646 7.54 8.72 19.45
C THR A 646 8.02 8.68 18.01
N ASN A 647 9.30 8.97 17.76
CA ASN A 647 9.86 8.96 16.42
C ASN A 647 9.71 7.57 15.78
N LEU A 648 10.01 6.50 16.52
CA LEU A 648 9.91 5.14 16.03
C LEU A 648 8.46 4.74 15.69
N VAL A 649 7.52 5.01 16.59
CA VAL A 649 6.09 4.69 16.40
C VAL A 649 5.51 5.40 15.19
N PHE A 650 5.75 6.70 15.06
CA PHE A 650 5.22 7.48 13.93
C PHE A 650 5.90 7.14 12.60
N ASN A 651 7.18 6.74 12.60
CA ASN A 651 7.85 6.23 11.41
C ASN A 651 7.24 4.90 10.95
N TRP A 652 6.92 3.99 11.87
CA TRP A 652 6.22 2.73 11.55
C TRP A 652 4.82 2.98 11.00
N LEU A 653 4.07 3.88 11.64
CA LEU A 653 2.75 4.29 11.17
C LEU A 653 2.80 4.91 9.78
N GLU A 654 3.75 5.82 9.53
CA GLU A 654 3.92 6.44 8.21
C GLU A 654 4.24 5.38 7.14
N SER A 655 5.10 4.41 7.45
CA SER A 655 5.43 3.32 6.53
C SER A 655 4.21 2.46 6.15
N ASP A 656 3.39 2.10 7.13
CA ASP A 656 2.20 1.29 6.87
C ASP A 656 1.11 2.06 6.11
N LEU A 657 0.91 3.34 6.40
CA LEU A 657 -0.06 4.18 5.67
C LEU A 657 0.37 4.45 4.22
N LYS A 658 1.68 4.64 3.97
CA LYS A 658 2.21 4.73 2.60
C LYS A 658 1.94 3.47 1.80
N TYR A 659 2.13 2.31 2.43
CA TYR A 659 1.94 1.01 1.79
C TYR A 659 0.52 0.82 1.24
N ILE A 660 -0.50 1.16 2.04
CA ILE A 660 -1.89 1.09 1.59
C ILE A 660 -2.33 2.28 0.74
N GLY A 661 -1.48 3.29 0.52
CA GLY A 661 -1.80 4.46 -0.31
C GLY A 661 -2.64 5.52 0.39
N TRP A 662 -2.72 5.49 1.73
CA TRP A 662 -3.40 6.51 2.52
C TRP A 662 -2.62 7.82 2.60
N ILE A 663 -1.29 7.77 2.53
CA ILE A 663 -0.42 8.94 2.44
C ILE A 663 0.63 8.73 1.35
N LYS A 664 1.07 9.83 0.71
CA LYS A 664 2.11 9.84 -0.32
C LYS A 664 3.48 10.15 0.29
#